data_AF-A0A6G0SLS5-F1
#
_entry.id   AF-A0A6G0SLS5-F1
#
_cell.length_a   1.000
_cell.length_b   1.000
_cell.length_c   1.000
_cell.angle_alpha   90.00
_cell.angle_beta   90.00
_cell.angle_gamma   90.00
#
_symmetry.space_group_name_H-M   'P 1'
#
loop_
_entity.id
_entity.type
_entity.pdbx_description
1 polymer ?
#
loop_
_entity_poly.entity_id
_entity_poly.type
_entity_poly.pdbx_seq_one_letter_code
_entity_poly.pdbx_strand_id
1 'polypeptide(L)'
;MADASDSQHAVQALLSQWATCGRLSYKFHVTAVANGRDSMPRMMATFSKPTTQMPAPEAVARLYFHLSADHQRVRGFTVEQDPHFHDLETVNFDEAVLDRVLRRKLQLRAARLVDLSDEFASTRVPAVMRAREEEQREHEREATEEYLLEQLQHSDSFNDGKLLVEVFRETVDALELNPRVAPREVLLALAASDRDDMVAYCEVVSVAAEMIETMSGDGSANSTEQMTICGDEDDEALDAFEVVTARQTHYVVEKLTALLEAHAERVAEAATAMAARRAAAEMEAQQDMAIGILEETKEGENEEEDGEEDGDEVSPEAASNADGAPTGVSPATEDDAGVHSTSRRRSSSSRRGSSAKQHPRMTRHQLRGLLETPQLLLSEAEINLTLALAETKNNANGIEEVLCEKLGPLLRRVRRMIFRFQRKGFADRVENYLLHQFQSFEKRNLQGASKHLKQRLTQKEVKAAVKGMQKLLLSPYQLMQLVALTEERIGSPEHVVYYQEIIPQLATYLRELVNVATLSEKSTLLHEMGVWDFTSLGLPNENFVRQASYDCFESFDHGHLGVISADDFHEALMQLAQKHEFPVGTMTEMKQLSVLADPNGSGRVNYAFFQHLMYPLLLYFLQEREVAAEKENTRKRNNDMELK
;
A
#
# COMPACT_ATOMS: atom_id res chain seq x y z
N MET A 1 18.02 -41.95 -50.72
CA MET A 1 17.24 -41.53 -49.53
C MET A 1 15.90 -42.24 -49.65
N ALA A 2 15.45 -42.93 -48.61
CA ALA A 2 14.10 -43.49 -48.58
C ALA A 2 13.09 -42.36 -48.32
N ASP A 3 11.88 -42.47 -48.87
CA ASP A 3 10.92 -41.37 -48.79
C ASP A 3 10.22 -41.31 -47.43
N ALA A 4 9.91 -40.09 -46.99
CA ALA A 4 9.20 -39.84 -45.74
C ALA A 4 7.73 -40.28 -45.85
N SER A 5 7.14 -40.20 -47.06
CA SER A 5 5.80 -40.70 -47.37
C SER A 5 5.60 -42.15 -46.97
N ASP A 6 6.53 -43.01 -47.39
CA ASP A 6 6.41 -44.46 -47.28
C ASP A 6 6.59 -44.89 -45.82
N SER A 7 7.54 -44.25 -45.14
CA SER A 7 7.80 -44.35 -43.71
C SER A 7 6.57 -43.99 -42.86
N GLN A 8 5.86 -42.92 -43.25
CA GLN A 8 4.62 -42.49 -42.60
C GLN A 8 3.45 -43.43 -42.91
N HIS A 9 3.33 -43.89 -44.16
CA HIS A 9 2.27 -44.80 -44.58
C HIS A 9 2.32 -46.12 -43.81
N ALA A 10 3.51 -46.71 -43.60
CA ALA A 10 3.66 -47.96 -42.85
C ALA A 10 3.14 -47.86 -41.40
N VAL A 11 3.46 -46.78 -40.68
CA VAL A 11 2.98 -46.55 -39.30
C VAL A 11 1.49 -46.19 -39.28
N GLN A 12 1.03 -45.35 -40.21
CA GLN A 12 -0.37 -44.95 -40.29
C GLN A 12 -1.29 -46.13 -40.64
N ALA A 13 -0.84 -47.06 -41.49
CA ALA A 13 -1.56 -48.30 -41.80
C ALA A 13 -1.67 -49.21 -40.56
N LEU A 14 -0.58 -49.40 -39.80
CA LEU A 14 -0.59 -50.20 -38.56
C LEU A 14 -1.57 -49.65 -37.52
N LEU A 15 -1.52 -48.34 -37.25
CA LEU A 15 -2.42 -47.70 -36.27
C LEU A 15 -3.89 -47.71 -36.74
N SER A 16 -4.14 -47.56 -38.04
CA SER A 16 -5.48 -47.71 -38.62
C SER A 16 -5.99 -49.14 -38.48
N GLN A 17 -5.15 -50.15 -38.70
CA GLN A 17 -5.49 -51.55 -38.45
C GLN A 17 -5.88 -51.76 -36.98
N TRP A 18 -5.06 -51.29 -36.03
CA TRP A 18 -5.37 -51.40 -34.60
C TRP A 18 -6.71 -50.74 -34.24
N ALA A 19 -7.03 -49.58 -34.81
CA ALA A 19 -8.33 -48.94 -34.62
C ALA A 19 -9.48 -49.79 -35.19
N THR A 20 -9.38 -50.27 -36.44
CA THR A 20 -10.42 -51.12 -37.06
C THR A 20 -10.64 -52.46 -36.35
N CYS A 21 -9.60 -53.02 -35.72
CA CYS A 21 -9.68 -54.22 -34.90
C CYS A 21 -10.07 -53.97 -33.44
N GLY A 22 -10.46 -52.75 -33.07
CA GLY A 22 -10.87 -52.40 -31.69
C GLY A 22 -9.74 -52.44 -30.64
N ARG A 23 -8.48 -52.42 -31.08
CA ARG A 23 -7.28 -52.40 -30.20
C ARG A 23 -6.80 -50.98 -29.87
N LEU A 24 -7.42 -49.96 -30.47
CA LEU A 24 -7.06 -48.55 -30.29
C LEU A 24 -8.30 -47.65 -30.41
N SER A 25 -8.67 -47.02 -29.31
CA SER A 25 -9.73 -46.00 -29.17
C SER A 25 -9.20 -44.56 -29.22
N TYR A 26 -7.89 -44.35 -28.97
CA TYR A 26 -7.23 -43.05 -29.10
C TYR A 26 -7.22 -42.55 -30.55
N LYS A 27 -7.50 -41.25 -30.74
CA LYS A 27 -7.18 -40.56 -32.00
C LYS A 27 -5.66 -40.39 -32.08
N PHE A 28 -5.09 -40.52 -33.27
CA PHE A 28 -3.64 -40.45 -33.48
C PHE A 28 -3.26 -39.54 -34.65
N HIS A 29 -2.07 -38.95 -34.56
CA HIS A 29 -1.42 -38.22 -35.65
C HIS A 29 0.05 -38.67 -35.73
N VAL A 30 0.60 -38.82 -36.94
CA VAL A 30 1.95 -39.36 -37.18
C VAL A 30 2.82 -38.30 -37.84
N THR A 31 4.03 -38.11 -37.33
CA THR A 31 5.02 -37.12 -37.78
C THR A 31 6.39 -37.78 -37.93
N ALA A 32 7.17 -37.35 -38.92
CA ALA A 32 8.57 -37.79 -39.07
C ALA A 32 9.46 -37.13 -38.02
N VAL A 33 10.42 -37.88 -37.47
CA VAL A 33 11.44 -37.33 -36.56
C VAL A 33 12.71 -37.03 -37.37
N ALA A 34 13.31 -35.86 -37.16
CA ALA A 34 14.58 -35.51 -37.78
C ALA A 34 15.71 -36.35 -37.17
N ASN A 35 16.25 -37.29 -37.95
CA ASN A 35 17.30 -38.20 -37.50
C ASN A 35 18.69 -37.56 -37.48
N GLY A 36 19.44 -37.79 -36.40
CA GLY A 36 20.90 -37.61 -36.39
C GLY A 36 21.60 -38.65 -37.29
N ARG A 37 22.83 -38.35 -37.73
CA ARG A 37 23.53 -39.04 -38.82
C ARG A 37 23.59 -40.58 -38.74
N ASP A 38 23.55 -41.17 -37.54
CA ASP A 38 23.72 -42.61 -37.31
C ASP A 38 22.47 -43.31 -36.70
N SER A 39 21.30 -42.67 -36.72
CA SER A 39 20.08 -43.22 -36.11
C SER A 39 19.14 -43.93 -37.10
N MET A 40 18.60 -45.08 -36.68
CA MET A 40 17.55 -45.84 -37.39
C MET A 40 16.29 -44.98 -37.65
N PRO A 41 15.56 -45.18 -38.76
CA PRO A 41 14.36 -44.41 -39.09
C PRO A 41 13.27 -44.51 -38.00
N ARG A 42 12.82 -43.35 -37.51
CA ARG A 42 11.84 -43.21 -36.43
C ARG A 42 10.70 -42.28 -36.83
N MET A 43 9.48 -42.70 -36.51
CA MET A 43 8.26 -41.88 -36.65
C MET A 43 7.66 -41.66 -35.27
N MET A 44 7.24 -40.44 -34.96
CA MET A 44 6.51 -40.12 -33.73
C MET A 44 5.01 -40.17 -34.00
N ALA A 45 4.28 -40.97 -33.23
CA ALA A 45 2.82 -40.97 -33.20
C ALA A 45 2.33 -40.35 -31.89
N THR A 46 1.51 -39.31 -32.01
CA THR A 46 0.90 -38.59 -30.88
C THR A 46 -0.56 -39.03 -30.73
N PHE A 47 -0.90 -39.55 -29.56
CA PHE A 47 -2.20 -40.13 -29.21
C PHE A 47 -2.98 -39.20 -28.27
N SER A 48 -4.26 -39.01 -28.57
CA SER A 48 -5.16 -38.10 -27.86
C SER A 48 -6.58 -38.68 -27.73
N LYS A 49 -7.29 -38.36 -26.63
CA LYS A 49 -8.63 -38.91 -26.33
C LYS A 49 -9.59 -37.77 -25.93
N PRO A 50 -9.98 -36.91 -26.90
CA PRO A 50 -10.91 -35.82 -26.64
C PRO A 50 -12.30 -36.34 -26.29
N THR A 51 -13.01 -35.61 -25.44
CA THR A 51 -14.39 -35.89 -25.03
C THR A 51 -15.32 -34.77 -25.46
N THR A 52 -16.64 -34.92 -25.25
CA THR A 52 -17.62 -33.84 -25.49
C THR A 52 -17.47 -32.67 -24.51
N GLN A 53 -16.90 -32.91 -23.32
CA GLN A 53 -16.59 -31.87 -22.34
C GLN A 53 -15.19 -31.26 -22.56
N MET A 54 -14.26 -32.02 -23.15
CA MET A 54 -12.88 -31.63 -23.40
C MET A 54 -12.48 -31.94 -24.85
N PRO A 55 -12.86 -31.09 -25.82
CA PRO A 55 -12.51 -31.30 -27.24
C PRO A 55 -11.00 -31.15 -27.50
N ALA A 56 -10.28 -30.42 -26.66
CA ALA A 56 -8.82 -30.48 -26.52
C ALA A 56 -8.47 -31.25 -25.23
N PRO A 57 -7.78 -32.40 -25.30
CA PRO A 57 -7.43 -33.17 -24.12
C PRO A 57 -6.24 -32.57 -23.37
N GLU A 58 -6.24 -32.69 -22.04
CA GLU A 58 -5.27 -32.06 -21.12
C GLU A 58 -3.81 -32.50 -21.29
N ALA A 59 -3.59 -33.69 -21.87
CA ALA A 59 -2.28 -34.26 -22.15
C ALA A 59 -2.37 -35.22 -23.35
N VAL A 60 -1.23 -35.45 -24.01
CA VAL A 60 -1.06 -36.43 -25.09
C VAL A 60 0.04 -37.43 -24.77
N ALA A 61 -0.12 -38.66 -25.27
CA ALA A 61 0.89 -39.71 -25.18
C ALA A 61 1.64 -39.85 -26.51
N ARG A 62 2.95 -40.03 -26.49
CA ARG A 62 3.82 -40.13 -27.66
C ARG A 62 4.49 -41.50 -27.70
N LEU A 63 4.35 -42.21 -28.82
CA LEU A 63 5.13 -43.42 -29.10
C LEU A 63 6.06 -43.15 -30.29
N TYR A 64 7.30 -43.60 -30.16
CA TYR A 64 8.27 -43.54 -31.26
C TYR A 64 8.38 -44.91 -31.89
N PHE A 65 7.86 -45.05 -33.11
CA PHE A 65 7.88 -46.28 -33.88
C PHE A 65 9.20 -46.38 -34.67
N HIS A 66 9.88 -47.52 -34.54
CA HIS A 66 11.17 -47.79 -35.21
C HIS A 66 10.90 -48.71 -36.40
N LEU A 67 11.31 -48.28 -37.58
CA LEU A 67 11.09 -48.99 -38.84
C LEU A 67 12.23 -49.96 -39.16
N SER A 68 11.95 -50.93 -40.04
CA SER A 68 12.96 -51.75 -40.70
C SER A 68 13.77 -50.93 -41.73
N ALA A 69 14.93 -51.46 -42.15
CA ALA A 69 15.86 -50.75 -43.05
C ALA A 69 15.34 -50.54 -44.48
N ASP A 70 14.26 -51.23 -44.86
CA ASP A 70 13.49 -51.05 -46.10
C ASP A 70 12.29 -50.09 -45.91
N HIS A 71 12.09 -49.55 -44.70
CA HIS A 71 11.01 -48.63 -44.30
C HIS A 71 9.56 -49.18 -44.41
N GLN A 72 9.36 -50.40 -44.93
CA GLN A 72 8.03 -50.98 -45.16
C GLN A 72 7.38 -51.62 -43.91
N ARG A 73 8.16 -51.99 -42.88
CA ARG A 73 7.66 -52.72 -41.70
C ARG A 73 8.02 -51.99 -40.41
N VAL A 74 7.03 -51.84 -39.53
CA VAL A 74 7.25 -51.38 -38.15
C VAL A 74 7.79 -52.55 -37.34
N ARG A 75 8.96 -52.40 -36.70
CA ARG A 75 9.55 -53.45 -35.84
C ARG A 75 9.04 -53.37 -34.40
N GLY A 76 8.88 -52.16 -33.89
CA GLY A 76 8.52 -51.94 -32.49
C GLY A 76 8.42 -50.46 -32.13
N PHE A 77 8.19 -50.19 -30.86
CA PHE A 77 8.03 -48.82 -30.35
C PHE A 77 8.73 -48.60 -29.01
N THR A 78 9.13 -47.36 -28.76
CA THR A 78 9.52 -46.85 -27.43
C THR A 78 8.47 -45.84 -26.94
N VAL A 79 8.28 -45.73 -25.63
CA VAL A 79 7.20 -44.93 -25.01
C VAL A 79 7.77 -43.62 -24.46
N GLU A 80 7.32 -42.47 -24.97
CA GLU A 80 7.89 -41.16 -24.62
C GLU A 80 9.43 -41.17 -24.72
N GLN A 81 10.16 -40.80 -23.66
CA GLN A 81 11.63 -40.85 -23.58
C GLN A 81 12.17 -42.16 -22.97
N ASP A 82 11.32 -43.17 -22.75
CA ASP A 82 11.75 -44.46 -22.20
C ASP A 82 12.63 -45.21 -23.22
N PRO A 83 13.88 -45.59 -22.89
CA PRO A 83 14.75 -46.35 -23.80
C PRO A 83 14.30 -47.81 -24.00
N HIS A 84 13.32 -48.32 -23.23
CA HIS A 84 12.83 -49.68 -23.36
C HIS A 84 12.06 -49.90 -24.67
N PHE A 85 12.60 -50.77 -25.53
CA PHE A 85 12.04 -51.09 -26.84
C PHE A 85 11.04 -52.25 -26.76
N HIS A 86 9.79 -51.98 -27.12
CA HIS A 86 8.75 -52.99 -27.28
C HIS A 86 8.75 -53.54 -28.72
N ASP A 87 9.29 -54.74 -28.90
CA ASP A 87 9.26 -55.48 -30.16
C ASP A 87 7.86 -56.04 -30.43
N LEU A 88 7.25 -55.64 -31.55
CA LEU A 88 5.88 -56.03 -31.92
C LEU A 88 5.75 -57.48 -32.41
N GLU A 89 6.86 -58.18 -32.67
CA GLU A 89 6.88 -59.60 -33.00
C GLU A 89 6.80 -60.47 -31.73
N THR A 90 7.11 -59.89 -30.55
CA THR A 90 7.07 -60.58 -29.25
C THR A 90 6.02 -60.05 -28.29
N VAL A 91 5.67 -58.75 -28.37
CA VAL A 91 4.73 -58.08 -27.47
C VAL A 91 3.54 -57.53 -28.25
N ASN A 92 2.33 -58.01 -27.89
CA ASN A 92 1.10 -57.42 -28.37
C ASN A 92 0.89 -56.02 -27.77
N PHE A 93 0.63 -55.01 -28.61
CA PHE A 93 0.25 -53.68 -28.14
C PHE A 93 -1.01 -53.72 -27.24
N ASP A 94 -0.90 -53.04 -26.09
CA ASP A 94 -1.92 -52.88 -25.05
C ASP A 94 -2.20 -51.37 -24.88
N GLU A 95 -3.45 -50.96 -25.14
CA GLU A 95 -3.89 -49.56 -25.04
C GLU A 95 -3.70 -48.98 -23.63
N ALA A 96 -3.74 -49.81 -22.58
CA ALA A 96 -3.53 -49.33 -21.21
C ALA A 96 -2.11 -48.78 -20.97
N VAL A 97 -1.15 -48.98 -21.89
CA VAL A 97 0.13 -48.23 -21.90
C VAL A 97 -0.13 -46.72 -22.03
N LEU A 98 -1.01 -46.31 -22.94
CA LEU A 98 -1.37 -44.89 -23.13
C LEU A 98 -2.07 -44.33 -21.88
N ASP A 99 -3.01 -45.08 -21.29
CA ASP A 99 -3.69 -44.68 -20.05
C ASP A 99 -2.73 -44.57 -18.85
N ARG A 100 -1.64 -45.35 -18.83
CA ARG A 100 -0.58 -45.27 -17.79
C ARG A 100 0.31 -44.05 -18.00
N VAL A 101 0.72 -43.77 -19.24
CA VAL A 101 1.49 -42.57 -19.61
C VAL A 101 0.71 -41.31 -19.23
N LEU A 102 -0.55 -41.20 -19.64
CA LEU A 102 -1.37 -40.02 -19.39
C LEU A 102 -1.65 -39.82 -17.89
N ARG A 103 -2.02 -40.87 -17.15
CA ARG A 103 -2.16 -40.77 -15.69
C ARG A 103 -0.86 -40.31 -15.01
N ARG A 104 0.30 -40.82 -15.43
CA ARG A 104 1.60 -40.38 -14.88
C ARG A 104 1.93 -38.93 -15.23
N LYS A 105 1.68 -38.48 -16.47
CA LYS A 105 1.85 -37.06 -16.86
C LYS A 105 0.95 -36.14 -16.04
N LEU A 106 -0.33 -36.49 -15.89
CA LEU A 106 -1.30 -35.70 -15.12
C LEU A 106 -0.94 -35.67 -13.61
N GLN A 107 -0.47 -36.78 -13.04
CA GLN A 107 0.02 -36.82 -11.65
C GLN A 107 1.26 -35.94 -11.43
N LEU A 108 2.25 -36.00 -12.32
CA LEU A 108 3.46 -35.17 -12.24
C LEU A 108 3.13 -33.67 -12.39
N ARG A 109 2.20 -33.34 -13.29
CA ARG A 109 1.69 -31.97 -13.48
C ARG A 109 0.90 -31.47 -12.27
N ALA A 110 0.01 -32.29 -11.70
CA ALA A 110 -0.74 -31.95 -10.49
C ALA A 110 0.18 -31.73 -9.27
N ALA A 111 1.31 -32.45 -9.22
CA ALA A 111 2.36 -32.26 -8.21
C ALA A 111 3.33 -31.09 -8.51
N ARG A 112 3.17 -30.37 -9.64
CA ARG A 112 4.06 -29.30 -10.13
C ARG A 112 5.54 -29.70 -10.22
N LEU A 113 5.85 -30.98 -10.50
CA LEU A 113 7.23 -31.49 -10.45
C LEU A 113 8.03 -31.30 -11.74
N VAL A 114 7.36 -31.28 -12.90
CA VAL A 114 7.96 -31.15 -14.24
C VAL A 114 6.89 -30.53 -15.14
N ASP A 115 7.21 -29.55 -16.00
CA ASP A 115 6.30 -29.22 -17.10
C ASP A 115 6.35 -30.33 -18.17
N LEU A 116 5.17 -30.78 -18.54
CA LEU A 116 4.94 -31.85 -19.51
C LEU A 116 3.96 -31.39 -20.61
N SER A 117 3.77 -30.07 -20.71
CA SER A 117 3.06 -29.44 -21.81
C SER A 117 3.87 -29.52 -23.11
N ASP A 118 3.19 -29.35 -24.24
CA ASP A 118 3.80 -29.25 -25.56
C ASP A 118 3.16 -28.12 -26.36
N GLU A 119 3.67 -27.82 -27.56
CA GLU A 119 3.15 -26.76 -28.44
C GLU A 119 1.64 -26.86 -28.69
N PHE A 120 1.08 -28.08 -28.68
CA PHE A 120 -0.36 -28.29 -28.81
C PHE A 120 -1.10 -27.93 -27.53
N ALA A 121 -0.62 -28.38 -26.37
CA ALA A 121 -1.24 -28.08 -25.09
C ALA A 121 -1.11 -26.60 -24.70
N SER A 122 0.07 -26.00 -24.92
CA SER A 122 0.39 -24.60 -24.57
C SER A 122 -0.32 -23.54 -25.43
N THR A 123 -0.98 -23.95 -26.52
CA THR A 123 -1.78 -23.07 -27.39
C THR A 123 -3.28 -23.41 -27.40
N ARG A 124 -3.73 -24.48 -26.72
CA ARG A 124 -5.12 -25.00 -26.82
C ARG A 124 -5.74 -25.52 -25.53
N VAL A 125 -4.97 -25.72 -24.46
CA VAL A 125 -5.50 -26.15 -23.16
C VAL A 125 -5.54 -24.92 -22.23
N PRO A 126 -6.71 -24.39 -21.83
CA PRO A 126 -6.82 -23.15 -21.05
C PRO A 126 -6.16 -23.20 -19.66
N ALA A 127 -5.83 -24.39 -19.16
CA ALA A 127 -5.06 -24.58 -17.93
C ALA A 127 -3.53 -24.66 -18.15
N VAL A 128 -3.05 -24.74 -19.40
CA VAL A 128 -1.63 -24.51 -19.75
C VAL A 128 -1.43 -23.06 -20.15
N MET A 129 -2.31 -22.51 -21.00
CA MET A 129 -2.24 -21.12 -21.45
C MET A 129 -2.15 -20.16 -20.26
N ARG A 130 -3.10 -20.23 -19.32
CA ARG A 130 -3.06 -19.44 -18.07
C ARG A 130 -1.82 -19.68 -17.20
N ALA A 131 -1.26 -20.89 -17.20
CA ALA A 131 -0.05 -21.19 -16.41
C ALA A 131 1.23 -20.63 -17.05
N ARG A 132 1.21 -20.41 -18.38
CA ARG A 132 2.25 -19.70 -19.13
C ARG A 132 2.05 -18.18 -19.07
N GLU A 133 0.79 -17.70 -19.03
CA GLU A 133 0.43 -16.28 -18.90
C GLU A 133 0.75 -15.74 -17.49
N GLU A 134 0.41 -16.47 -16.40
CA GLU A 134 1.42 -17.19 -15.61
C GLU A 134 2.88 -16.65 -15.53
N GLU A 135 3.78 -17.60 -15.76
CA GLU A 135 5.24 -17.50 -15.85
C GLU A 135 5.77 -16.30 -16.67
N GLN A 136 5.08 -15.93 -17.77
CA GLN A 136 5.46 -14.79 -18.60
C GLN A 136 5.36 -13.46 -17.84
N ARG A 137 4.29 -13.24 -17.06
CA ARG A 137 4.19 -12.04 -16.22
C ARG A 137 5.07 -12.11 -14.98
N GLU A 138 5.33 -13.31 -14.44
CA GLU A 138 6.31 -13.45 -13.36
C GLU A 138 7.70 -12.96 -13.82
N HIS A 139 8.11 -13.33 -15.04
CA HIS A 139 9.32 -12.84 -15.71
C HIS A 139 9.25 -11.33 -16.07
N GLU A 140 8.11 -10.81 -16.55
CA GLU A 140 7.96 -9.37 -16.84
C GLU A 140 7.98 -8.51 -15.55
N ARG A 141 7.45 -9.04 -14.45
CA ARG A 141 7.52 -8.45 -13.11
C ARG A 141 8.95 -8.47 -12.58
N GLU A 142 9.68 -9.58 -12.73
CA GLU A 142 11.11 -9.66 -12.37
C GLU A 142 11.96 -8.68 -13.19
N ALA A 143 11.75 -8.58 -14.51
CA ALA A 143 12.44 -7.58 -15.34
C ALA A 143 12.07 -6.14 -14.97
N THR A 144 10.84 -5.89 -14.49
CA THR A 144 10.43 -4.59 -13.93
C THR A 144 11.11 -4.32 -12.58
N GLU A 145 11.28 -5.35 -11.75
CA GLU A 145 11.96 -5.30 -10.46
C GLU A 145 13.46 -4.97 -10.64
N GLU A 146 14.12 -5.62 -11.61
CA GLU A 146 15.50 -5.29 -12.03
C GLU A 146 15.61 -3.86 -12.58
N TYR A 147 14.75 -3.44 -13.51
CA TYR A 147 14.76 -2.08 -14.07
C TYR A 147 14.59 -0.99 -12.99
N LEU A 148 13.62 -1.17 -12.08
CA LEU A 148 13.43 -0.23 -10.95
C LEU A 148 14.69 -0.15 -10.08
N LEU A 149 15.29 -1.30 -9.77
CA LEU A 149 16.51 -1.36 -8.97
C LEU A 149 17.68 -0.64 -9.65
N GLU A 150 17.87 -0.80 -10.96
CA GLU A 150 18.89 -0.08 -11.73
C GLU A 150 18.67 1.44 -11.72
N GLN A 151 17.45 1.93 -11.94
CA GLN A 151 17.17 3.38 -11.95
C GLN A 151 17.38 4.02 -10.57
N LEU A 152 17.00 3.31 -9.50
CA LEU A 152 17.14 3.78 -8.12
C LEU A 152 18.61 3.72 -7.66
N GLN A 153 19.36 2.67 -8.02
CA GLN A 153 20.82 2.60 -7.80
C GLN A 153 21.58 3.67 -8.59
N HIS A 154 21.17 3.98 -9.83
CA HIS A 154 21.81 5.04 -10.62
C HIS A 154 21.60 6.44 -10.01
N SER A 155 20.54 6.60 -9.22
CA SER A 155 20.22 7.84 -8.49
C SER A 155 20.88 7.90 -7.10
N ASP A 156 21.35 6.76 -6.55
CA ASP A 156 22.01 6.69 -5.25
C ASP A 156 23.48 7.13 -5.36
N SER A 157 23.72 8.38 -4.99
CA SER A 157 25.06 9.00 -5.01
C SER A 157 26.01 8.45 -3.94
N PHE A 158 25.53 7.67 -2.97
CA PHE A 158 26.31 7.10 -1.87
C PHE A 158 26.42 5.57 -1.95
N ASN A 159 25.54 4.93 -2.72
CA ASN A 159 25.39 3.47 -2.84
C ASN A 159 25.23 2.81 -1.45
N ASP A 160 24.35 3.39 -0.62
CA ASP A 160 24.02 2.90 0.73
C ASP A 160 22.65 2.20 0.78
N GLY A 161 21.89 2.21 -0.31
CA GLY A 161 20.55 1.61 -0.41
C GLY A 161 19.41 2.59 -0.12
N LYS A 162 19.69 3.89 -0.03
CA LYS A 162 18.70 4.93 0.24
C LYS A 162 18.75 6.11 -0.74
N LEU A 163 17.63 6.81 -0.86
CA LEU A 163 17.51 8.08 -1.58
C LEU A 163 16.79 9.12 -0.74
N LEU A 164 17.15 10.40 -0.87
CA LEU A 164 16.31 11.50 -0.37
C LEU A 164 14.92 11.41 -1.03
N VAL A 165 13.83 11.72 -0.31
CA VAL A 165 12.45 11.73 -0.84
C VAL A 165 12.32 12.52 -2.15
N GLU A 166 13.05 13.63 -2.29
CA GLU A 166 13.07 14.46 -3.50
C GLU A 166 13.68 13.71 -4.70
N VAL A 167 14.83 13.07 -4.49
CA VAL A 167 15.52 12.27 -5.51
C VAL A 167 14.69 11.03 -5.88
N PHE A 168 14.10 10.35 -4.90
CA PHE A 168 13.18 9.23 -5.13
C PHE A 168 11.97 9.65 -5.99
N ARG A 169 11.37 10.81 -5.69
CA ARG A 169 10.29 11.41 -6.51
C ARG A 169 10.75 11.68 -7.93
N GLU A 170 11.90 12.31 -8.10
CA GLU A 170 12.48 12.62 -9.41
C GLU A 170 12.83 11.36 -10.22
N THR A 171 13.35 10.31 -9.59
CA THR A 171 13.54 9.00 -10.23
C THR A 171 12.21 8.41 -10.68
N VAL A 172 11.17 8.41 -9.83
CA VAL A 172 9.82 7.92 -10.17
C VAL A 172 9.18 8.71 -11.32
N ASP A 173 9.40 10.03 -11.37
CA ASP A 173 8.96 10.88 -12.49
C ASP A 173 9.81 10.71 -13.78
N ALA A 174 11.00 10.13 -13.69
CA ALA A 174 11.87 9.82 -14.84
C ALA A 174 11.65 8.42 -15.43
N LEU A 175 10.99 7.49 -14.72
CA LEU A 175 10.78 6.11 -15.19
C LEU A 175 10.03 6.03 -16.52
N GLU A 176 10.55 5.23 -17.46
CA GLU A 176 9.98 4.98 -18.80
C GLU A 176 8.85 3.94 -18.75
N LEU A 177 7.81 4.21 -17.97
CA LEU A 177 6.67 3.31 -17.77
C LEU A 177 5.65 3.37 -18.92
N ASN A 178 4.92 2.28 -19.11
CA ASN A 178 3.79 2.22 -20.05
C ASN A 178 2.74 3.31 -19.70
N PRO A 179 2.21 4.10 -20.65
CA PRO A 179 1.22 5.14 -20.39
C PRO A 179 -0.08 4.69 -19.68
N ARG A 180 -0.37 3.37 -19.64
CA ARG A 180 -1.46 2.80 -18.81
C ARG A 180 -1.19 2.89 -17.30
N VAL A 181 0.07 3.02 -16.89
CA VAL A 181 0.55 3.18 -15.51
C VAL A 181 0.28 4.61 -15.04
N ALA A 182 -1.00 4.92 -14.89
CA ALA A 182 -1.51 6.19 -14.40
C ALA A 182 -2.51 5.95 -13.25
N PRO A 183 -2.48 6.77 -12.19
CA PRO A 183 -1.48 7.81 -11.89
C PRO A 183 -0.16 7.21 -11.35
N ARG A 184 0.98 7.50 -11.98
CA ARG A 184 2.29 6.92 -11.60
C ARG A 184 2.78 7.39 -10.23
N GLU A 185 2.37 8.60 -9.82
CA GLU A 185 2.77 9.19 -8.54
C GLU A 185 2.28 8.36 -7.33
N VAL A 186 1.33 7.43 -7.54
CA VAL A 186 0.86 6.51 -6.49
C VAL A 186 1.98 5.62 -5.94
N LEU A 187 3.06 5.38 -6.70
CA LEU A 187 4.24 4.66 -6.24
C LEU A 187 4.95 5.36 -5.07
N LEU A 188 4.77 6.69 -4.93
CA LEU A 188 5.29 7.47 -3.80
C LEU A 188 4.59 7.14 -2.47
N ALA A 189 3.49 6.37 -2.48
CA ALA A 189 2.90 5.82 -1.25
C ALA A 189 3.85 4.86 -0.51
N LEU A 190 4.75 4.21 -1.26
CA LEU A 190 5.78 3.31 -0.72
C LEU A 190 6.98 4.07 -0.13
N ALA A 191 7.03 5.40 -0.22
CA ALA A 191 8.12 6.24 0.28
C ALA A 191 8.09 6.38 1.82
N ALA A 192 8.30 5.27 2.52
CA ALA A 192 8.56 5.23 3.95
C ALA A 192 9.93 5.87 4.25
N SER A 193 9.97 7.20 4.35
CA SER A 193 11.18 7.92 4.73
C SER A 193 11.43 7.92 6.24
N ASP A 194 12.72 7.81 6.61
CA ASP A 194 13.16 7.92 7.99
C ASP A 194 13.18 9.38 8.49
N ARG A 195 13.91 9.66 9.58
CA ARG A 195 13.94 11.00 10.19
C ARG A 195 14.71 12.03 9.36
N ASP A 196 15.57 11.57 8.48
CA ASP A 196 16.48 12.39 7.67
C ASP A 196 15.95 12.53 6.23
N ASP A 197 14.65 12.27 6.03
CA ASP A 197 13.95 12.21 4.74
C ASP A 197 14.56 11.21 3.73
N MET A 198 15.19 10.13 4.22
CA MET A 198 15.77 9.07 3.38
C MET A 198 14.83 7.86 3.25
N VAL A 199 14.59 7.41 2.01
CA VAL A 199 13.76 6.25 1.62
C VAL A 199 14.67 5.07 1.26
N ALA A 200 14.50 3.92 1.92
CA ALA A 200 15.25 2.70 1.60
C ALA A 200 14.59 1.94 0.43
N TYR A 201 15.21 1.94 -0.76
CA TYR A 201 14.54 1.46 -1.97
C TYR A 201 14.46 -0.06 -2.11
N CYS A 202 15.34 -0.82 -1.43
CA CYS A 202 15.37 -2.28 -1.53
C CYS A 202 14.06 -2.99 -1.11
N GLU A 203 13.32 -2.43 -0.16
CA GLU A 203 12.00 -2.98 0.23
C GLU A 203 10.88 -2.50 -0.71
N VAL A 204 11.01 -1.28 -1.24
CA VAL A 204 10.05 -0.62 -2.13
C VAL A 204 9.97 -1.29 -3.51
N VAL A 205 11.11 -1.66 -4.09
CA VAL A 205 11.23 -2.12 -5.49
C VAL A 205 10.31 -3.30 -5.81
N SER A 206 10.27 -4.33 -4.97
CA SER A 206 9.42 -5.53 -5.18
C SER A 206 7.92 -5.19 -5.19
N VAL A 207 7.47 -4.32 -4.28
CA VAL A 207 6.07 -3.88 -4.18
C VAL A 207 5.72 -2.92 -5.32
N ALA A 208 6.65 -2.06 -5.73
CA ALA A 208 6.49 -1.15 -6.86
C ALA A 208 6.33 -1.92 -8.19
N ALA A 209 7.13 -2.96 -8.43
CA ALA A 209 6.97 -3.84 -9.60
C ALA A 209 5.59 -4.52 -9.62
N GLU A 210 5.15 -5.06 -8.48
CA GLU A 210 3.80 -5.61 -8.30
C GLU A 210 2.68 -4.57 -8.55
N MET A 211 2.87 -3.30 -8.17
CA MET A 211 1.91 -2.23 -8.44
C MET A 211 1.91 -1.80 -9.92
N ILE A 212 3.06 -1.83 -10.61
CA ILE A 212 3.19 -1.50 -12.04
C ILE A 212 2.54 -2.57 -12.92
N GLU A 213 2.72 -3.86 -12.61
CA GLU A 213 1.99 -4.97 -13.25
C GLU A 213 0.47 -4.72 -13.19
N THR A 214 -0.04 -4.51 -11.96
CA THR A 214 -1.45 -4.25 -11.68
C THR A 214 -2.00 -2.99 -12.37
N MET A 215 -1.19 -1.94 -12.51
CA MET A 215 -1.61 -0.72 -13.22
C MET A 215 -1.56 -0.83 -14.74
N SER A 216 -0.72 -1.72 -15.29
CA SER A 216 -0.57 -1.97 -16.73
C SER A 216 -1.71 -2.81 -17.30
N GLY A 217 -2.15 -3.82 -16.54
CA GLY A 217 -3.26 -4.72 -16.85
C GLY A 217 -3.00 -5.69 -18.01
N ASP A 218 -3.89 -6.67 -18.18
CA ASP A 218 -3.83 -7.61 -19.30
C ASP A 218 -3.87 -6.85 -20.64
N GLY A 219 -2.87 -7.10 -21.50
CA GLY A 219 -2.64 -6.40 -22.78
C GLY A 219 -3.72 -6.59 -23.87
N SER A 220 -4.91 -7.07 -23.50
CA SER A 220 -6.08 -7.28 -24.37
C SER A 220 -6.81 -5.98 -24.73
N ALA A 221 -6.77 -4.97 -23.85
CA ALA A 221 -7.46 -3.68 -24.01
C ALA A 221 -6.78 -2.72 -25.02
N ASN A 222 -6.61 -3.18 -26.26
CA ASN A 222 -5.91 -2.47 -27.35
C ASN A 222 -6.84 -1.70 -28.29
N SER A 223 -8.14 -1.57 -27.98
CA SER A 223 -9.05 -0.69 -28.73
C SER A 223 -9.19 0.68 -28.07
N THR A 224 -9.11 1.75 -28.87
CA THR A 224 -9.26 3.12 -28.38
C THR A 224 -10.65 3.38 -27.80
N GLU A 225 -11.68 2.71 -28.33
CA GLU A 225 -13.06 2.81 -27.87
C GLU A 225 -13.24 2.27 -26.43
N GLN A 226 -12.57 1.17 -26.08
CA GLN A 226 -12.55 0.66 -24.71
C GLN A 226 -11.78 1.58 -23.75
N MET A 227 -10.73 2.28 -24.21
CA MET A 227 -10.05 3.29 -23.38
C MET A 227 -10.95 4.49 -23.07
N THR A 228 -11.79 4.94 -24.01
CA THR A 228 -12.78 6.00 -23.73
C THR A 228 -13.88 5.55 -22.80
N ILE A 229 -14.46 4.35 -23.00
CA ILE A 229 -15.53 3.83 -22.13
C ILE A 229 -15.01 3.60 -20.70
N CYS A 230 -13.80 3.06 -20.56
CA CYS A 230 -13.14 2.93 -19.26
C CYS A 230 -12.88 4.31 -18.62
N GLY A 231 -12.56 5.34 -19.41
CA GLY A 231 -12.40 6.72 -18.90
C GLY A 231 -13.69 7.30 -18.31
N ASP A 232 -14.81 7.12 -19.01
CA ASP A 232 -16.12 7.59 -18.54
C ASP A 232 -16.58 6.82 -17.27
N GLU A 233 -16.38 5.49 -17.22
CA GLU A 233 -16.64 4.65 -16.04
C GLU A 233 -15.66 4.92 -14.87
N ASP A 234 -14.45 5.39 -15.16
CA ASP A 234 -13.45 5.81 -14.16
C ASP A 234 -13.86 7.10 -13.46
N ASP A 235 -14.33 8.10 -14.22
CA ASP A 235 -14.73 9.38 -13.66
C ASP A 235 -16.13 9.35 -13.01
N GLU A 236 -17.11 8.54 -13.49
CA GLU A 236 -18.36 8.28 -12.73
C GLU A 236 -18.05 7.68 -11.35
N ALA A 237 -17.18 6.66 -11.31
CA ALA A 237 -16.80 6.00 -10.07
C ALA A 237 -16.07 6.93 -9.10
N LEU A 238 -15.31 7.92 -9.61
CA LEU A 238 -14.62 8.92 -8.81
C LEU A 238 -15.56 9.95 -8.19
N ASP A 239 -16.50 10.47 -8.98
CA ASP A 239 -17.47 11.44 -8.47
C ASP A 239 -18.37 10.75 -7.41
N ALA A 240 -18.79 9.50 -7.66
CA ALA A 240 -19.49 8.69 -6.66
C ALA A 240 -18.64 8.42 -5.40
N PHE A 241 -17.34 8.14 -5.54
CA PHE A 241 -16.42 7.97 -4.42
C PHE A 241 -16.22 9.27 -3.60
N GLU A 242 -16.17 10.44 -4.24
CA GLU A 242 -16.10 11.72 -3.54
C GLU A 242 -17.38 11.99 -2.73
N VAL A 243 -18.56 11.60 -3.22
CA VAL A 243 -19.81 11.63 -2.43
C VAL A 243 -19.74 10.67 -1.24
N VAL A 244 -19.36 9.41 -1.48
CA VAL A 244 -19.35 8.36 -0.44
C VAL A 244 -18.32 8.65 0.66
N THR A 245 -17.20 9.31 0.35
CA THR A 245 -16.17 9.69 1.33
C THR A 245 -16.28 11.14 1.81
N ALA A 246 -17.34 11.87 1.44
CA ALA A 246 -17.48 13.30 1.68
C ALA A 246 -17.32 13.71 3.15
N ARG A 247 -18.09 13.10 4.07
CA ARG A 247 -18.04 13.44 5.52
C ARG A 247 -16.67 13.15 6.13
N GLN A 248 -16.08 11.98 5.83
CA GLN A 248 -14.74 11.62 6.29
C GLN A 248 -13.68 12.61 5.79
N THR A 249 -13.77 12.99 4.51
CA THR A 249 -12.81 13.90 3.87
C THR A 249 -13.00 15.36 4.30
N HIS A 250 -14.23 15.78 4.62
CA HIS A 250 -14.49 17.08 5.24
C HIS A 250 -13.85 17.16 6.63
N TYR A 251 -14.20 16.22 7.51
CA TYR A 251 -13.69 16.17 8.88
C TYR A 251 -12.17 16.13 8.93
N VAL A 252 -11.51 15.29 8.12
CA VAL A 252 -10.04 15.19 8.09
C VAL A 252 -9.38 16.50 7.62
N VAL A 253 -9.95 17.20 6.64
CA VAL A 253 -9.42 18.49 6.15
C VAL A 253 -9.63 19.62 7.16
N GLU A 254 -10.80 19.69 7.81
CA GLU A 254 -11.03 20.65 8.90
C GLU A 254 -10.11 20.37 10.09
N LYS A 255 -9.97 19.09 10.47
CA LYS A 255 -9.15 18.67 11.60
C LYS A 255 -7.67 18.95 11.36
N LEU A 256 -7.16 18.68 10.16
CA LEU A 256 -5.79 19.06 9.79
C LEU A 256 -5.62 20.58 9.81
N THR A 257 -6.60 21.34 9.32
CA THR A 257 -6.55 22.82 9.35
C THR A 257 -6.45 23.35 10.79
N ALA A 258 -7.27 22.82 11.71
CA ALA A 258 -7.21 23.16 13.13
C ALA A 258 -5.86 22.76 13.79
N LEU A 259 -5.28 21.61 13.40
CA LEU A 259 -3.95 21.18 13.87
C LEU A 259 -2.82 22.07 13.33
N LEU A 260 -2.93 22.54 12.09
CA LEU A 260 -1.99 23.49 11.46
C LEU A 260 -2.07 24.88 12.10
N GLU A 261 -3.28 25.40 12.37
CA GLU A 261 -3.46 26.69 13.08
C GLU A 261 -2.92 26.57 14.52
N ALA A 262 -3.25 25.51 15.27
CA ALA A 262 -2.71 25.25 16.60
C ALA A 262 -1.20 24.95 16.62
N HIS A 263 -0.58 24.55 15.50
CA HIS A 263 0.87 24.48 15.36
C HIS A 263 1.46 25.88 15.17
N ALA A 264 0.89 26.69 14.27
CA ALA A 264 1.34 28.06 14.01
C ALA A 264 1.28 28.95 15.27
N GLU A 265 0.23 28.82 16.08
CA GLU A 265 0.11 29.53 17.36
C GLU A 265 1.24 29.15 18.33
N ARG A 266 1.51 27.85 18.54
CA ARG A 266 2.61 27.37 19.40
C ARG A 266 3.99 27.80 18.88
N VAL A 267 4.20 27.87 17.57
CA VAL A 267 5.45 28.38 16.97
C VAL A 267 5.59 29.89 17.22
N ALA A 268 4.51 30.67 17.12
CA ALA A 268 4.53 32.11 17.42
C ALA A 268 4.78 32.39 18.92
N GLU A 269 4.18 31.60 19.82
CA GLU A 269 4.45 31.64 21.25
C GLU A 269 5.92 31.30 21.57
N ALA A 270 6.44 30.22 20.98
CA ALA A 270 7.84 29.84 21.14
C ALA A 270 8.81 30.91 20.58
N ALA A 271 8.50 31.52 19.44
CA ALA A 271 9.29 32.59 18.84
C ALA A 271 9.31 33.86 19.69
N THR A 272 8.15 34.28 20.23
CA THR A 272 8.06 35.45 21.13
C THR A 272 8.76 35.19 22.47
N ALA A 273 8.65 33.98 23.03
CA ALA A 273 9.39 33.59 24.22
C ALA A 273 10.92 33.56 23.99
N MET A 274 11.38 33.09 22.83
CA MET A 274 12.80 33.13 22.44
C MET A 274 13.29 34.57 22.21
N ALA A 275 12.50 35.43 21.58
CA ALA A 275 12.84 36.85 21.41
C ALA A 275 12.96 37.57 22.77
N ALA A 276 12.02 37.31 23.70
CA ALA A 276 12.09 37.84 25.06
C ALA A 276 13.33 37.36 25.83
N ARG A 277 13.73 36.09 25.66
CA ARG A 277 14.97 35.55 26.25
C ARG A 277 16.24 36.20 25.68
N ARG A 278 16.30 36.44 24.36
CA ARG A 278 17.43 37.15 23.75
C ARG A 278 17.52 38.59 24.25
N ALA A 279 16.40 39.33 24.24
CA ALA A 279 16.36 40.70 24.76
C ALA A 279 16.73 40.78 26.26
N ALA A 280 16.36 39.78 27.07
CA ALA A 280 16.80 39.70 28.47
C ALA A 280 18.33 39.50 28.58
N ALA A 281 18.89 38.53 27.85
CA ALA A 281 20.34 38.26 27.84
C ALA A 281 21.16 39.43 27.24
N GLU A 282 20.62 40.15 26.27
CA GLU A 282 21.23 41.36 25.70
C GLU A 282 21.24 42.52 26.71
N MET A 283 20.19 42.68 27.54
CA MET A 283 20.20 43.65 28.64
C MET A 283 21.11 43.22 29.80
N GLU A 284 21.19 41.92 30.10
CA GLU A 284 22.10 41.35 31.11
C GLU A 284 23.56 41.60 30.71
N ALA A 285 23.95 41.26 29.46
CA ALA A 285 25.28 41.55 28.93
C ALA A 285 25.61 43.06 28.85
N GLN A 286 24.61 43.91 28.55
CA GLN A 286 24.80 45.38 28.61
C GLN A 286 24.98 45.88 30.04
N GLN A 287 24.30 45.29 31.01
CA GLN A 287 24.44 45.63 32.42
C GLN A 287 25.80 45.17 32.96
N ASP A 288 26.27 43.97 32.61
CA ASP A 288 27.59 43.47 32.99
C ASP A 288 28.73 44.32 32.40
N MET A 289 28.64 44.71 31.12
CA MET A 289 29.58 45.67 30.51
C MET A 289 29.56 47.03 31.22
N ALA A 290 28.38 47.52 31.63
CA ALA A 290 28.27 48.77 32.37
C ALA A 290 28.84 48.69 33.80
N ILE A 291 28.85 47.49 34.40
CA ILE A 291 29.48 47.24 35.71
C ILE A 291 31.00 47.15 35.57
N GLY A 292 31.53 46.41 34.59
CA GLY A 292 32.98 46.30 34.37
C GLY A 292 33.68 47.66 34.16
N ILE A 293 33.05 48.56 33.39
CA ILE A 293 33.55 49.94 33.18
C ILE A 293 33.56 50.77 34.48
N LEU A 294 32.74 50.42 35.47
CA LEU A 294 32.71 51.05 36.80
C LEU A 294 33.69 50.43 37.81
N GLU A 295 34.30 49.28 37.48
CA GLU A 295 35.35 48.64 38.30
C GLU A 295 36.75 48.97 37.76
N GLU A 296 36.97 48.99 36.44
CA GLU A 296 38.22 49.50 35.84
C GLU A 296 38.50 50.98 36.17
N THR A 297 37.47 51.76 36.53
CA THR A 297 37.62 53.16 36.97
C THR A 297 37.83 53.31 38.48
N LYS A 298 38.16 52.23 39.20
CA LYS A 298 38.33 52.19 40.66
C LYS A 298 39.63 51.56 41.18
N GLU A 299 40.44 50.92 40.35
CA GLU A 299 41.77 50.45 40.76
C GLU A 299 42.81 51.55 40.54
N GLY A 300 42.94 52.41 41.55
CA GLY A 300 44.01 53.40 41.69
C GLY A 300 44.32 53.64 43.17
N GLU A 301 45.60 53.85 43.48
CA GLU A 301 46.16 54.11 44.81
C GLU A 301 46.16 52.92 45.80
N ASN A 302 47.19 52.06 45.70
CA ASN A 302 48.16 51.85 46.80
C ASN A 302 49.44 51.17 46.28
N GLU A 303 50.59 51.58 46.83
CA GLU A 303 51.95 51.07 46.53
C GLU A 303 52.59 50.47 47.81
N GLU A 304 53.93 50.31 47.82
CA GLU A 304 54.81 49.74 48.88
C GLU A 304 54.72 48.19 48.99
N GLU A 305 55.60 47.39 48.35
CA GLU A 305 57.07 47.19 48.54
C GLU A 305 57.45 46.22 49.67
N ASP A 306 57.94 45.02 49.31
CA ASP A 306 59.23 44.41 49.74
C ASP A 306 59.29 42.90 49.39
N GLY A 307 60.44 42.41 48.89
CA GLY A 307 60.67 40.97 48.65
C GLY A 307 61.71 40.67 47.55
N GLU A 308 62.91 40.24 47.94
CA GLU A 308 64.11 40.11 47.08
C GLU A 308 64.24 38.79 46.27
N GLU A 309 65.20 38.81 45.34
CA GLU A 309 65.98 37.71 44.72
C GLU A 309 65.39 36.84 43.59
N ASP A 310 66.26 36.68 42.58
CA ASP A 310 66.40 35.69 41.48
C ASP A 310 65.17 35.21 40.66
N GLY A 311 65.25 35.06 39.32
CA GLY A 311 66.38 35.31 38.40
C GLY A 311 66.64 34.16 37.43
N ASP A 312 65.98 34.16 36.25
CA ASP A 312 66.48 33.45 35.06
C ASP A 312 65.88 34.01 33.76
N GLU A 313 66.57 33.80 32.63
CA GLU A 313 66.14 34.26 31.29
C GLU A 313 65.26 33.23 30.57
N VAL A 314 64.40 33.67 29.63
CA VAL A 314 64.27 33.13 28.25
C VAL A 314 63.20 33.88 27.44
N SER A 315 63.39 33.95 26.12
CA SER A 315 62.49 34.52 25.11
C SER A 315 62.94 34.04 23.72
N PRO A 316 62.14 34.16 22.62
CA PRO A 316 60.68 34.35 22.49
C PRO A 316 60.07 33.35 21.45
N GLU A 317 59.15 33.84 20.58
CA GLU A 317 58.54 33.25 19.36
C GLU A 317 57.13 32.61 19.52
N ALA A 318 56.14 32.87 18.63
CA ALA A 318 56.08 33.81 17.49
C ALA A 318 54.63 34.19 17.08
N ALA A 319 54.49 35.37 16.43
CA ALA A 319 53.48 35.79 15.42
C ALA A 319 51.96 35.72 15.75
N SER A 320 51.08 36.64 15.28
CA SER A 320 51.22 37.78 14.35
C SER A 320 50.21 38.91 14.67
N ASN A 321 50.45 40.12 14.12
CA ASN A 321 49.63 41.33 14.29
C ASN A 321 49.01 41.81 12.97
N ALA A 322 47.95 42.64 13.08
CA ALA A 322 47.50 43.66 12.10
C ALA A 322 47.01 43.15 10.72
N ASP A 323 46.23 43.88 9.91
CA ASP A 323 45.45 45.12 10.05
C ASP A 323 44.28 45.04 9.01
N GLY A 324 43.24 45.86 8.97
CA GLY A 324 42.88 47.05 9.75
C GLY A 324 41.62 47.71 9.13
N ALA A 325 41.05 48.74 9.78
CA ALA A 325 39.96 49.56 9.21
C ALA A 325 40.51 50.66 8.27
N PRO A 326 39.67 51.39 7.49
CA PRO A 326 39.07 52.60 8.08
C PRO A 326 37.66 53.01 7.58
N THR A 327 37.16 54.08 8.21
CA THR A 327 35.88 54.80 8.08
C THR A 327 35.66 55.55 6.75
N GLY A 328 34.41 56.01 6.48
CA GLY A 328 34.10 56.68 5.19
C GLY A 328 32.81 57.50 4.97
N VAL A 329 32.29 58.25 5.96
CA VAL A 329 31.49 59.51 5.80
C VAL A 329 30.13 59.51 5.03
N SER A 330 29.08 60.05 5.67
CA SER A 330 27.74 60.35 5.09
C SER A 330 27.66 61.73 4.39
N PRO A 331 26.56 62.06 3.68
CA PRO A 331 25.69 63.12 4.22
C PRO A 331 24.17 62.93 3.98
N ALA A 332 23.37 63.84 4.56
CA ALA A 332 21.91 63.77 4.70
C ALA A 332 21.12 64.57 3.64
N THR A 333 19.79 64.39 3.63
CA THR A 333 18.73 65.39 3.36
C THR A 333 17.33 64.78 3.63
N GLU A 334 16.26 65.56 3.56
CA GLU A 334 15.54 66.11 4.73
C GLU A 334 14.07 66.47 4.34
N ASP A 335 13.31 67.17 5.20
CA ASP A 335 11.96 67.76 4.98
C ASP A 335 10.74 66.80 4.81
N ASP A 336 9.50 67.06 5.32
CA ASP A 336 8.96 68.16 6.17
C ASP A 336 7.80 67.65 7.08
N ALA A 337 7.29 68.50 8.00
CA ALA A 337 6.21 68.28 8.98
C ALA A 337 4.77 68.35 8.40
N GLY A 338 3.65 68.14 9.11
CA GLY A 338 3.35 67.87 10.54
C GLY A 338 1.85 67.48 10.70
N VAL A 339 1.03 67.84 11.69
CA VAL A 339 1.12 68.59 12.97
C VAL A 339 0.02 68.04 13.94
N HIS A 340 0.07 68.32 15.25
CA HIS A 340 -0.85 67.80 16.29
C HIS A 340 -2.33 68.25 16.21
N SER A 341 -3.25 67.42 16.76
CA SER A 341 -4.12 67.83 17.88
C SER A 341 -4.80 66.66 18.64
N THR A 342 -5.17 66.92 19.89
CA THR A 342 -5.51 65.93 20.93
C THR A 342 -6.97 65.43 20.96
N SER A 343 -7.19 64.18 21.37
CA SER A 343 -8.23 63.86 22.39
C SER A 343 -7.98 62.52 23.09
N ARG A 344 -8.25 62.45 24.40
CA ARG A 344 -8.23 61.20 25.20
C ARG A 344 -9.65 60.69 25.42
N ARG A 345 -9.98 59.48 24.97
CA ARG A 345 -11.03 58.64 25.59
C ARG A 345 -10.66 57.16 25.53
N ARG A 346 -10.94 56.43 26.60
CA ARG A 346 -10.69 54.98 26.73
C ARG A 346 -11.86 54.20 26.13
N SER A 347 -11.56 53.29 25.21
CA SER A 347 -12.43 52.18 24.82
C SER A 347 -11.55 51.00 24.40
N SER A 348 -11.38 50.02 25.29
CA SER A 348 -10.47 48.88 25.10
C SER A 348 -11.13 47.77 24.28
N SER A 349 -11.29 48.01 22.97
CA SER A 349 -11.72 47.03 21.99
C SER A 349 -11.13 47.37 20.61
N SER A 350 -11.02 46.37 19.73
CA SER A 350 -10.39 46.45 18.39
C SER A 350 -8.90 46.83 18.33
N ARG A 351 -8.04 45.83 18.56
CA ARG A 351 -6.73 45.71 17.86
C ARG A 351 -6.62 44.39 17.08
N ARG A 352 -7.68 44.03 16.35
CA ARG A 352 -7.55 43.19 15.14
C ARG A 352 -6.96 44.04 14.01
N GLY A 353 -5.70 44.43 14.18
CA GLY A 353 -4.88 44.93 13.07
C GLY A 353 -4.50 43.75 12.18
N SER A 354 -4.41 43.97 10.87
CA SER A 354 -4.11 42.91 9.91
C SER A 354 -2.66 42.43 10.04
N SER A 355 -2.45 41.38 10.84
CA SER A 355 -1.40 40.43 10.47
C SER A 355 -1.80 39.83 9.11
N ALA A 356 -0.96 39.99 8.09
CA ALA A 356 -1.10 39.18 6.90
C ALA A 356 -0.96 37.72 7.36
N LYS A 357 -1.92 36.84 7.04
CA LYS A 357 -1.86 35.43 7.43
C LYS A 357 -0.61 34.81 6.80
N GLN A 358 0.50 34.78 7.55
CA GLN A 358 1.64 33.95 7.21
C GLN A 358 1.17 32.51 7.34
N HIS A 359 0.94 31.88 6.20
CA HIS A 359 0.45 30.52 6.17
C HIS A 359 1.46 29.58 6.82
N PRO A 360 1.01 28.55 7.56
CA PRO A 360 1.90 27.67 8.30
C PRO A 360 2.96 27.06 7.39
N ARG A 361 4.18 26.99 7.93
CA ARG A 361 5.32 26.30 7.35
C ARG A 361 6.00 25.47 8.42
N MET A 362 6.54 24.33 8.01
CA MET A 362 7.16 23.35 8.89
C MET A 362 8.00 22.37 8.06
N THR A 363 8.93 21.65 8.69
CA THR A 363 9.69 20.58 8.00
C THR A 363 8.80 19.38 7.67
N ARG A 364 9.20 18.50 6.75
CA ARG A 364 8.46 17.24 6.48
C ARG A 364 8.29 16.41 7.75
N HIS A 365 9.30 16.33 8.61
CA HIS A 365 9.22 15.64 9.89
C HIS A 365 8.11 16.22 10.81
N GLN A 366 8.01 17.54 10.91
CA GLN A 366 6.95 18.20 11.68
C GLN A 366 5.56 17.96 11.07
N LEU A 367 5.45 17.95 9.73
CA LEU A 367 4.21 17.64 9.04
C LEU A 367 3.81 16.16 9.22
N ARG A 368 4.75 15.21 9.13
CA ARG A 368 4.50 13.78 9.40
C ARG A 368 3.91 13.62 10.81
N GLY A 369 4.52 14.22 11.82
CA GLY A 369 4.00 14.18 13.20
C GLY A 369 2.61 14.83 13.39
N LEU A 370 2.17 15.72 12.50
CA LEU A 370 0.77 16.18 12.46
C LEU A 370 -0.13 15.20 11.71
N LEU A 371 0.29 14.65 10.57
CA LEU A 371 -0.49 13.69 9.77
C LEU A 371 -0.70 12.34 10.49
N GLU A 372 0.25 11.94 11.34
CA GLU A 372 0.17 10.78 12.25
C GLU A 372 -0.78 11.00 13.45
N THR A 373 -1.38 12.19 13.60
CA THR A 373 -2.33 12.48 14.68
C THR A 373 -3.54 11.53 14.60
N PRO A 374 -3.85 10.73 15.64
CA PRO A 374 -4.88 9.68 15.56
C PRO A 374 -6.25 10.15 15.07
N GLN A 375 -6.65 11.37 15.43
CA GLN A 375 -7.91 11.98 14.98
C GLN A 375 -8.02 12.15 13.45
N LEU A 376 -6.93 12.15 12.70
CA LEU A 376 -6.97 12.23 11.23
C LEU A 376 -7.25 10.87 10.57
N LEU A 377 -6.98 9.77 11.27
CA LEU A 377 -7.20 8.38 10.83
C LEU A 377 -6.77 8.12 9.37
N LEU A 378 -5.56 8.61 9.02
CA LEU A 378 -4.92 8.41 7.72
C LEU A 378 -4.20 7.06 7.66
N SER A 379 -4.12 6.47 6.47
CA SER A 379 -3.19 5.40 6.16
C SER A 379 -1.76 5.92 5.98
N GLU A 380 -0.77 5.04 6.16
CA GLU A 380 0.63 5.30 5.81
C GLU A 380 0.78 5.74 4.34
N ALA A 381 0.00 5.15 3.44
CA ALA A 381 -0.07 5.55 2.02
C ALA A 381 -0.54 7.00 1.84
N GLU A 382 -1.60 7.43 2.52
CA GLU A 382 -2.07 8.83 2.49
C GLU A 382 -1.01 9.79 3.07
N ILE A 383 -0.32 9.39 4.14
CA ILE A 383 0.72 10.21 4.79
C ILE A 383 1.92 10.36 3.84
N ASN A 384 2.46 9.26 3.32
CA ASN A 384 3.64 9.27 2.43
C ASN A 384 3.36 10.04 1.13
N LEU A 385 2.20 9.81 0.48
CA LEU A 385 1.80 10.59 -0.70
C LEU A 385 1.64 12.07 -0.40
N THR A 386 1.06 12.44 0.75
CA THR A 386 0.91 13.85 1.14
C THR A 386 2.26 14.51 1.38
N LEU A 387 3.24 13.81 1.96
CA LEU A 387 4.59 14.33 2.21
C LEU A 387 5.45 14.46 0.94
N ALA A 388 5.35 13.50 0.01
CA ALA A 388 6.11 13.51 -1.23
C ALA A 388 5.56 14.51 -2.28
N LEU A 389 4.24 14.76 -2.27
CA LEU A 389 3.55 15.65 -3.21
C LEU A 389 3.27 17.06 -2.66
N ALA A 390 3.67 17.36 -1.42
CA ALA A 390 3.50 18.70 -0.87
C ALA A 390 4.47 19.70 -1.52
N GLU A 391 4.00 20.91 -1.79
CA GLU A 391 4.84 22.00 -2.28
C GLU A 391 5.81 22.46 -1.19
N THR A 392 7.10 22.56 -1.52
CA THR A 392 8.16 22.94 -0.58
C THR A 392 8.93 24.17 -1.05
N LYS A 393 9.68 24.78 -0.12
CA LYS A 393 10.54 25.93 -0.39
C LYS A 393 11.65 26.05 0.66
N ASN A 394 12.87 26.33 0.21
CA ASN A 394 13.99 26.58 1.11
C ASN A 394 13.83 27.94 1.82
N ASN A 395 14.10 27.94 3.13
CA ASN A 395 14.10 29.14 3.97
C ASN A 395 15.45 29.87 3.92
N ALA A 396 15.59 30.95 4.69
CA ALA A 396 16.79 31.78 4.71
C ALA A 396 18.08 31.05 5.14
N ASN A 397 17.95 29.90 5.81
CA ASN A 397 19.06 29.06 6.26
C ASN A 397 19.32 27.88 5.30
N GLY A 398 18.64 27.82 4.15
CA GLY A 398 18.72 26.71 3.20
C GLY A 398 17.93 25.45 3.59
N ILE A 399 17.21 25.47 4.72
CA ILE A 399 16.39 24.34 5.18
C ILE A 399 15.07 24.32 4.41
N GLU A 400 14.66 23.16 3.93
CA GLU A 400 13.42 22.97 3.20
C GLU A 400 12.18 23.02 4.12
N GLU A 401 11.21 23.87 3.79
CA GLU A 401 9.93 24.02 4.49
C GLU A 401 8.75 23.65 3.59
N VAL A 402 7.77 22.92 4.12
CA VAL A 402 6.51 22.61 3.44
C VAL A 402 5.56 23.80 3.49
N LEU A 403 4.92 24.11 2.36
CA LEU A 403 3.90 25.15 2.22
C LEU A 403 2.51 24.57 2.53
N CYS A 404 2.05 24.71 3.79
CA CYS A 404 0.84 24.03 4.25
C CYS A 404 -0.49 24.54 3.64
N GLU A 405 -0.45 25.61 2.82
CA GLU A 405 -1.59 26.28 2.20
C GLU A 405 -2.55 25.33 1.44
N LYS A 406 -1.99 24.33 0.76
CA LYS A 406 -2.72 23.47 -0.19
C LYS A 406 -2.96 22.05 0.33
N LEU A 407 -2.66 21.76 1.60
CA LEU A 407 -2.75 20.39 2.14
C LEU A 407 -4.18 19.83 2.12
N GLY A 408 -5.22 20.66 2.32
CA GLY A 408 -6.61 20.24 2.21
C GLY A 408 -6.99 19.73 0.80
N PRO A 409 -6.79 20.54 -0.26
CA PRO A 409 -6.90 20.08 -1.65
C PRO A 409 -5.97 18.92 -2.00
N LEU A 410 -4.74 18.88 -1.47
CA LEU A 410 -3.79 17.79 -1.73
C LEU A 410 -4.29 16.45 -1.19
N LEU A 411 -4.81 16.39 0.05
CA LEU A 411 -5.41 15.17 0.60
C LEU A 411 -6.56 14.63 -0.26
N ARG A 412 -7.34 15.50 -0.90
CA ARG A 412 -8.39 15.09 -1.85
C ARG A 412 -7.77 14.47 -3.11
N ARG A 413 -6.74 15.09 -3.70
CA ARG A 413 -5.98 14.50 -4.83
C ARG A 413 -5.38 13.15 -4.46
N VAL A 414 -4.79 13.02 -3.26
CA VAL A 414 -4.21 11.77 -2.74
C VAL A 414 -5.27 10.67 -2.61
N ARG A 415 -6.46 10.97 -2.07
CA ARG A 415 -7.56 10.00 -2.00
C ARG A 415 -8.08 9.57 -3.38
N ARG A 416 -8.26 10.50 -4.34
CA ARG A 416 -8.59 10.15 -5.74
C ARG A 416 -7.51 9.28 -6.37
N MET A 417 -6.24 9.54 -6.08
CA MET A 417 -5.08 8.82 -6.62
C MET A 417 -5.03 7.37 -6.12
N ILE A 418 -5.18 7.16 -4.80
CA ILE A 418 -5.30 5.83 -4.20
C ILE A 418 -6.52 5.08 -4.75
N PHE A 419 -7.68 5.74 -4.86
CA PHE A 419 -8.90 5.11 -5.38
C PHE A 419 -8.80 4.68 -6.85
N ARG A 420 -8.21 5.52 -7.73
CA ARG A 420 -7.90 5.15 -9.13
C ARG A 420 -7.03 3.90 -9.21
N PHE A 421 -6.03 3.79 -8.34
CA PHE A 421 -5.20 2.58 -8.24
C PHE A 421 -5.99 1.37 -7.71
N GLN A 422 -6.77 1.53 -6.62
CA GLN A 422 -7.57 0.46 -6.02
C GLN A 422 -8.62 -0.13 -6.98
N ARG A 423 -9.24 0.68 -7.86
CA ARG A 423 -10.15 0.17 -8.90
C ARG A 423 -9.47 -0.85 -9.83
N LYS A 424 -8.20 -0.65 -10.18
CA LYS A 424 -7.40 -1.65 -10.91
C LYS A 424 -7.02 -2.83 -10.00
N GLY A 425 -6.45 -2.53 -8.82
CA GLY A 425 -5.87 -3.54 -7.92
C GLY A 425 -6.82 -4.44 -7.14
N PHE A 426 -8.13 -4.14 -7.10
CA PHE A 426 -9.14 -5.05 -6.55
C PHE A 426 -9.88 -5.83 -7.64
N ALA A 427 -9.89 -5.33 -8.88
CA ALA A 427 -10.45 -6.04 -10.02
C ALA A 427 -9.55 -7.20 -10.46
N ASP A 428 -8.26 -6.93 -10.68
CA ASP A 428 -7.29 -7.93 -11.12
C ASP A 428 -6.67 -8.71 -9.95
N ARG A 429 -6.56 -10.03 -10.10
CA ARG A 429 -5.77 -11.01 -9.29
C ARG A 429 -5.81 -10.89 -7.76
N VAL A 430 -6.73 -10.14 -7.15
CA VAL A 430 -6.74 -9.85 -5.71
C VAL A 430 -6.78 -11.12 -4.84
N GLU A 431 -7.43 -12.21 -5.28
CA GLU A 431 -7.41 -13.51 -4.59
C GLU A 431 -6.01 -14.15 -4.56
N ASN A 432 -5.26 -14.06 -5.66
CA ASN A 432 -3.87 -14.49 -5.72
C ASN A 432 -3.00 -13.62 -4.82
N TYR A 433 -3.17 -12.29 -4.84
CA TYR A 433 -2.39 -11.40 -3.97
C TYR A 433 -2.62 -11.70 -2.48
N LEU A 434 -3.89 -11.81 -2.05
CA LEU A 434 -4.23 -12.20 -0.67
C LEU A 434 -3.60 -13.55 -0.31
N LEU A 435 -3.67 -14.54 -1.20
CA LEU A 435 -3.06 -15.86 -1.02
C LEU A 435 -1.52 -15.79 -0.88
N HIS A 436 -0.86 -15.02 -1.73
CA HIS A 436 0.59 -14.82 -1.70
C HIS A 436 1.04 -14.05 -0.45
N GLN A 437 0.28 -13.07 0.02
CA GLN A 437 0.55 -12.37 1.27
C GLN A 437 0.46 -13.31 2.48
N PHE A 438 -0.63 -14.07 2.63
CA PHE A 438 -0.77 -15.00 3.77
C PHE A 438 0.29 -16.11 3.74
N GLN A 439 0.62 -16.66 2.56
CA GLN A 439 1.72 -17.62 2.41
C GLN A 439 3.09 -16.99 2.74
N SER A 440 3.34 -15.74 2.34
CA SER A 440 4.61 -15.06 2.63
C SER A 440 4.74 -14.72 4.10
N PHE A 441 3.63 -14.37 4.76
CA PHE A 441 3.58 -14.21 6.22
C PHE A 441 3.86 -15.54 6.94
N GLU A 442 3.24 -16.65 6.51
CA GLU A 442 3.48 -18.00 7.07
C GLU A 442 4.95 -18.43 6.88
N LYS A 443 5.53 -18.22 5.70
CA LYS A 443 6.94 -18.52 5.39
C LYS A 443 7.92 -17.67 6.21
N ARG A 444 7.67 -16.37 6.39
CA ARG A 444 8.57 -15.44 7.10
C ARG A 444 8.47 -15.55 8.62
N ASN A 445 7.26 -15.66 9.18
CA ASN A 445 7.02 -15.53 10.62
C ASN A 445 6.77 -16.86 11.35
N LEU A 446 6.37 -17.91 10.64
CA LEU A 446 6.06 -19.23 11.24
C LEU A 446 7.06 -20.32 10.82
N GLN A 447 8.20 -19.96 10.24
CA GLN A 447 9.24 -20.91 9.81
C GLN A 447 9.70 -21.80 10.97
N GLY A 448 9.73 -23.12 10.76
CA GLY A 448 10.11 -24.10 11.78
C GLY A 448 9.05 -24.38 12.86
N ALA A 449 7.95 -23.62 12.93
CA ALA A 449 6.87 -23.89 13.87
C ALA A 449 6.02 -25.10 13.42
N SER A 450 5.40 -25.80 14.37
CA SER A 450 4.46 -26.90 14.07
C SER A 450 3.17 -26.44 13.36
N LYS A 451 2.95 -25.12 13.22
CA LYS A 451 1.90 -24.49 12.41
C LYS A 451 2.27 -24.34 10.92
N HIS A 452 3.56 -24.30 10.56
CA HIS A 452 4.09 -23.93 9.23
C HIS A 452 3.52 -24.74 8.05
N LEU A 453 3.23 -24.04 6.94
CA LEU A 453 2.67 -24.53 5.67
C LEU A 453 1.40 -25.39 5.84
N LYS A 454 0.48 -24.92 6.70
CA LYS A 454 -0.82 -25.57 6.94
C LYS A 454 -2.01 -24.68 6.60
N GLN A 455 -1.79 -23.60 5.84
CA GLN A 455 -2.83 -22.75 5.26
C GLN A 455 -3.80 -22.16 6.31
N ARG A 456 -3.26 -21.94 7.51
CA ARG A 456 -4.01 -21.56 8.70
C ARG A 456 -3.20 -20.57 9.52
N LEU A 457 -3.85 -19.52 9.99
CA LEU A 457 -3.26 -18.47 10.82
C LEU A 457 -4.18 -18.25 12.03
N THR A 458 -3.63 -17.78 13.14
CA THR A 458 -4.47 -17.23 14.23
C THR A 458 -5.08 -15.89 13.82
N GLN A 459 -6.18 -15.45 14.44
CA GLN A 459 -6.78 -14.14 14.15
C GLN A 459 -5.77 -12.99 14.37
N LYS A 460 -4.85 -13.15 15.34
CA LYS A 460 -3.67 -12.28 15.52
C LYS A 460 -2.71 -12.30 14.32
N GLU A 461 -2.34 -13.48 13.84
CA GLU A 461 -1.47 -13.66 12.68
C GLU A 461 -2.12 -13.12 11.38
N VAL A 462 -3.44 -13.31 11.19
CA VAL A 462 -4.21 -12.71 10.08
C VAL A 462 -4.18 -11.19 10.15
N LYS A 463 -4.45 -10.60 11.32
CA LYS A 463 -4.42 -9.15 11.54
C LYS A 463 -3.05 -8.54 11.22
N ALA A 464 -1.96 -9.22 11.60
CA ALA A 464 -0.61 -8.81 11.25
C ALA A 464 -0.33 -8.95 9.74
N ALA A 465 -0.76 -10.04 9.10
CA ALA A 465 -0.58 -10.26 7.66
C ALA A 465 -1.34 -9.23 6.80
N VAL A 466 -2.58 -8.88 7.18
CA VAL A 466 -3.37 -7.83 6.52
C VAL A 466 -2.79 -6.43 6.75
N LYS A 467 -2.32 -6.13 7.97
CA LYS A 467 -1.63 -4.86 8.26
C LYS A 467 -0.35 -4.67 7.42
N GLY A 468 0.32 -5.76 7.02
CA GLY A 468 1.46 -5.73 6.11
C GLY A 468 1.13 -5.64 4.60
N MET A 469 -0.13 -5.43 4.20
CA MET A 469 -0.52 -5.37 2.77
C MET A 469 -0.24 -4.00 2.15
N GLN A 470 1.02 -3.70 1.85
CA GLN A 470 1.41 -2.44 1.22
C GLN A 470 0.81 -2.25 -0.19
N LYS A 471 0.81 -3.29 -1.04
CA LYS A 471 0.32 -3.21 -2.45
C LYS A 471 -1.08 -2.63 -2.58
N LEU A 472 -1.99 -2.93 -1.65
CA LEU A 472 -3.42 -2.58 -1.76
C LEU A 472 -3.76 -1.18 -1.25
N LEU A 473 -2.80 -0.47 -0.64
CA LEU A 473 -2.95 0.90 -0.12
C LEU A 473 -4.22 1.08 0.74
N LEU A 474 -4.55 0.09 1.59
CA LEU A 474 -5.81 0.06 2.34
C LEU A 474 -5.87 1.21 3.35
N SER A 475 -6.97 1.98 3.31
CA SER A 475 -7.26 2.96 4.36
C SER A 475 -7.55 2.26 5.71
N PRO A 476 -7.43 2.96 6.86
CA PRO A 476 -7.70 2.32 8.14
C PRO A 476 -9.12 1.79 8.26
N TYR A 477 -10.10 2.43 7.60
CA TYR A 477 -11.49 1.94 7.50
C TYR A 477 -11.57 0.63 6.69
N GLN A 478 -10.92 0.55 5.53
CA GLN A 478 -10.90 -0.66 4.70
C GLN A 478 -10.23 -1.83 5.43
N LEU A 479 -9.08 -1.58 6.07
CA LEU A 479 -8.38 -2.58 6.89
C LEU A 479 -9.23 -3.04 8.08
N MET A 480 -9.88 -2.09 8.77
CA MET A 480 -10.79 -2.34 9.89
C MET A 480 -11.93 -3.29 9.50
N GLN A 481 -12.54 -3.06 8.34
CA GLN A 481 -13.62 -3.91 7.82
C GLN A 481 -13.08 -5.28 7.36
N LEU A 482 -11.97 -5.30 6.63
CA LEU A 482 -11.40 -6.53 6.04
C LEU A 482 -10.98 -7.55 7.11
N VAL A 483 -10.36 -7.10 8.22
CA VAL A 483 -9.99 -8.00 9.33
C VAL A 483 -11.22 -8.42 10.16
N ALA A 484 -12.24 -7.56 10.29
CA ALA A 484 -13.47 -7.91 10.99
C ALA A 484 -14.30 -9.01 10.27
N LEU A 485 -14.10 -9.19 8.96
CA LEU A 485 -14.70 -10.30 8.19
C LEU A 485 -14.06 -11.66 8.50
N THR A 486 -12.80 -11.72 8.97
CA THR A 486 -12.14 -12.99 9.34
C THR A 486 -12.39 -13.39 10.80
N GLU A 487 -12.85 -12.45 11.63
CA GLU A 487 -13.10 -12.69 13.05
C GLU A 487 -14.42 -13.44 13.25
N GLU A 488 -14.42 -14.77 13.31
CA GLU A 488 -15.64 -15.52 13.69
C GLU A 488 -16.09 -15.13 15.11
N ARG A 489 -15.15 -15.20 16.06
CA ARG A 489 -15.35 -14.98 17.49
C ARG A 489 -14.64 -13.71 17.94
N ILE A 490 -15.40 -12.79 18.52
CA ILE A 490 -14.85 -11.56 19.13
C ILE A 490 -13.75 -11.90 20.15
N GLY A 491 -12.71 -11.07 20.21
CA GLY A 491 -11.75 -11.04 21.32
C GLY A 491 -10.87 -12.28 21.42
N SER A 492 -10.87 -13.14 20.40
CA SER A 492 -10.26 -14.48 20.42
C SER A 492 -8.98 -14.52 19.56
N PRO A 493 -7.84 -13.93 19.99
CA PRO A 493 -6.66 -13.76 19.15
C PRO A 493 -6.04 -15.08 18.65
N GLU A 494 -6.18 -16.17 19.41
CA GLU A 494 -5.71 -17.52 19.08
C GLU A 494 -6.72 -18.35 18.26
N HIS A 495 -7.89 -17.79 17.90
CA HIS A 495 -8.84 -18.46 17.01
C HIS A 495 -8.21 -18.73 15.64
N VAL A 496 -8.41 -19.92 15.07
CA VAL A 496 -7.71 -20.40 13.87
C VAL A 496 -8.56 -20.16 12.63
N VAL A 497 -8.05 -19.31 11.73
CA VAL A 497 -8.65 -18.96 10.44
C VAL A 497 -7.97 -19.76 9.33
N TYR A 498 -8.75 -20.47 8.53
CA TYR A 498 -8.29 -21.18 7.32
C TYR A 498 -8.32 -20.21 6.13
N TYR A 499 -7.20 -19.59 5.80
CA TYR A 499 -7.23 -18.42 4.92
C TYR A 499 -7.67 -18.74 3.48
N GLN A 500 -7.50 -19.97 3.00
CA GLN A 500 -8.04 -20.37 1.69
C GLN A 500 -9.57 -20.31 1.62
N GLU A 501 -10.27 -20.50 2.74
CA GLU A 501 -11.73 -20.51 2.78
C GLU A 501 -12.30 -19.08 2.84
N ILE A 502 -11.56 -18.13 3.44
CA ILE A 502 -12.01 -16.74 3.60
C ILE A 502 -11.57 -15.80 2.46
N ILE A 503 -10.49 -16.11 1.74
CA ILE A 503 -9.97 -15.29 0.62
C ILE A 503 -11.05 -14.89 -0.41
N PRO A 504 -11.95 -15.78 -0.87
CA PRO A 504 -13.00 -15.39 -1.82
C PRO A 504 -13.98 -14.34 -1.25
N GLN A 505 -14.27 -14.39 0.05
CA GLN A 505 -15.10 -13.39 0.71
C GLN A 505 -14.37 -12.04 0.84
N LEU A 506 -13.11 -12.05 1.24
CA LEU A 506 -12.26 -10.85 1.32
C LEU A 506 -12.11 -10.18 -0.06
N ALA A 507 -11.87 -10.97 -1.11
CA ALA A 507 -11.77 -10.50 -2.49
C ALA A 507 -13.10 -9.93 -3.03
N THR A 508 -14.23 -10.57 -2.72
CA THR A 508 -15.56 -10.07 -3.10
C THR A 508 -15.83 -8.71 -2.44
N TYR A 509 -15.56 -8.60 -1.15
CA TYR A 509 -15.70 -7.35 -0.40
C TYR A 509 -14.78 -6.22 -0.93
N LEU A 510 -13.52 -6.52 -1.27
CA LEU A 510 -12.63 -5.54 -1.90
C LEU A 510 -13.17 -5.07 -3.26
N ARG A 511 -13.74 -5.96 -4.08
CA ARG A 511 -14.39 -5.57 -5.35
C ARG A 511 -15.63 -4.71 -5.14
N GLU A 512 -16.45 -4.98 -4.11
CA GLU A 512 -17.63 -4.19 -3.76
C GLU A 512 -17.28 -2.75 -3.38
N LEU A 513 -16.17 -2.53 -2.66
CA LEU A 513 -15.68 -1.19 -2.27
C LEU A 513 -15.37 -0.25 -3.44
N VAL A 514 -15.13 -0.79 -4.63
CA VAL A 514 -14.75 -0.03 -5.83
C VAL A 514 -15.72 -0.23 -7.01
N ASN A 515 -16.82 -0.95 -6.78
CA ASN A 515 -17.82 -1.23 -7.81
C ASN A 515 -18.64 0.03 -8.13
N VAL A 516 -18.65 0.43 -9.40
CA VAL A 516 -19.32 1.66 -9.87
C VAL A 516 -20.80 1.68 -9.47
N ALA A 517 -21.55 0.61 -9.71
CA ALA A 517 -22.98 0.55 -9.38
C ALA A 517 -23.25 0.62 -7.86
N THR A 518 -22.41 -0.01 -7.04
CA THR A 518 -22.51 0.06 -5.56
C THR A 518 -22.18 1.47 -5.05
N LEU A 519 -21.17 2.13 -5.63
CA LEU A 519 -20.81 3.50 -5.27
C LEU A 519 -21.87 4.51 -5.75
N SER A 520 -22.39 4.38 -6.97
CA SER A 520 -23.46 5.24 -7.50
C SER A 520 -24.76 5.07 -6.71
N GLU A 521 -25.13 3.84 -6.27
CA GLU A 521 -26.27 3.61 -5.37
C GLU A 521 -26.07 4.27 -3.99
N LYS A 522 -24.88 4.16 -3.39
CA LYS A 522 -24.57 4.87 -2.14
C LYS A 522 -24.59 6.40 -2.34
N SER A 523 -24.03 6.87 -3.45
CA SER A 523 -23.95 8.30 -3.81
C SER A 523 -25.34 8.93 -3.93
N THR A 524 -26.26 8.30 -4.66
CA THR A 524 -27.63 8.82 -4.79
C THR A 524 -28.37 8.86 -3.46
N LEU A 525 -28.30 7.79 -2.64
CA LEU A 525 -28.89 7.78 -1.30
C LEU A 525 -28.34 8.90 -0.41
N LEU A 526 -27.02 9.09 -0.36
CA LEU A 526 -26.39 10.16 0.43
C LEU A 526 -26.80 11.56 -0.09
N HIS A 527 -26.96 11.72 -1.40
CA HIS A 527 -27.38 12.98 -2.00
C HIS A 527 -28.87 13.29 -1.74
N GLU A 528 -29.76 12.29 -1.76
CA GLU A 528 -31.17 12.43 -1.37
C GLU A 528 -31.33 12.78 0.11
N MET A 529 -30.46 12.21 0.97
CA MET A 529 -30.46 12.45 2.42
C MET A 529 -29.85 13.80 2.84
N GLY A 530 -29.30 14.60 1.93
CA GLY A 530 -28.71 15.91 2.25
C GLY A 530 -27.42 15.84 3.09
N VAL A 531 -26.70 14.71 3.02
CA VAL A 531 -25.51 14.33 3.83
C VAL A 531 -24.39 15.39 3.86
N TRP A 532 -24.37 16.26 2.86
CA TRP A 532 -23.48 17.40 2.68
C TRP A 532 -23.68 18.56 3.67
N ASP A 533 -24.80 18.61 4.42
CA ASP A 533 -24.92 19.53 5.55
C ASP A 533 -24.10 19.01 6.75
N PHE A 534 -22.81 19.32 6.72
CA PHE A 534 -21.86 19.01 7.80
C PHE A 534 -22.16 19.78 9.10
N THR A 535 -23.14 20.71 9.12
CA THR A 535 -23.60 21.40 10.33
C THR A 535 -24.71 20.64 11.06
N SER A 536 -25.49 19.81 10.36
CA SER A 536 -26.56 18.98 10.90
C SER A 536 -26.13 17.53 11.20
N LEU A 537 -24.94 17.33 11.76
CA LEU A 537 -24.44 16.00 12.13
C LEU A 537 -25.21 15.43 13.34
N GLY A 538 -25.65 14.16 13.22
CA GLY A 538 -26.33 13.41 14.29
C GLY A 538 -25.45 12.99 15.47
N LEU A 539 -24.29 13.63 15.68
CA LEU A 539 -23.36 13.36 16.78
C LEU A 539 -23.09 14.63 17.60
N PRO A 540 -22.92 14.51 18.93
CA PRO A 540 -22.37 15.60 19.73
C PRO A 540 -20.91 15.90 19.31
N ASN A 541 -20.40 17.06 19.71
CA ASN A 541 -19.06 17.50 19.31
C ASN A 541 -17.93 16.53 19.73
N GLU A 542 -16.80 16.56 19.00
CA GLU A 542 -15.65 15.67 19.22
C GLU A 542 -15.19 15.60 20.68
N ASN A 543 -15.13 16.74 21.38
CA ASN A 543 -14.70 16.77 22.78
C ASN A 543 -15.67 16.02 23.71
N PHE A 544 -16.98 16.11 23.48
CA PHE A 544 -17.96 15.33 24.22
C PHE A 544 -17.83 13.83 23.88
N VAL A 545 -17.72 13.45 22.60
CA VAL A 545 -17.55 12.04 22.21
C VAL A 545 -16.29 11.45 22.82
N ARG A 546 -15.17 12.17 22.75
CA ARG A 546 -13.89 11.78 23.34
C ARG A 546 -13.99 11.61 24.87
N GLN A 547 -14.53 12.59 25.57
CA GLN A 547 -14.67 12.54 27.03
C GLN A 547 -15.63 11.42 27.48
N ALA A 548 -16.82 11.33 26.88
CA ALA A 548 -17.79 10.28 27.20
C ALA A 548 -17.22 8.87 26.96
N SER A 549 -16.41 8.70 25.90
CA SER A 549 -15.69 7.45 25.63
C SER A 549 -14.63 7.18 26.71
N TYR A 550 -13.79 8.17 27.03
CA TYR A 550 -12.76 8.07 28.07
C TYR A 550 -13.37 7.70 29.44
N ASP A 551 -14.37 8.45 29.90
CA ASP A 551 -15.06 8.22 31.18
C ASP A 551 -15.64 6.80 31.27
N CYS A 552 -16.15 6.28 30.16
CA CYS A 552 -16.72 4.94 30.12
C CYS A 552 -15.65 3.85 30.13
N PHE A 553 -14.56 4.00 29.37
CA PHE A 553 -13.45 3.04 29.37
C PHE A 553 -12.70 3.05 30.71
N GLU A 554 -12.48 4.22 31.32
CA GLU A 554 -11.82 4.38 32.62
C GLU A 554 -12.59 3.69 33.76
N SER A 555 -13.93 3.61 33.69
CA SER A 555 -14.71 2.87 34.71
C SER A 555 -14.45 1.36 34.74
N PHE A 556 -13.87 0.78 33.68
CA PHE A 556 -13.41 -0.61 33.64
C PHE A 556 -11.92 -0.75 33.99
N ASP A 557 -11.11 0.31 33.90
CA ASP A 557 -9.70 0.27 34.33
C ASP A 557 -9.57 0.41 35.86
N HIS A 558 -9.91 -0.68 36.55
CA HIS A 558 -9.72 -0.82 38.00
C HIS A 558 -8.25 -0.75 38.46
N GLY A 559 -7.28 -0.75 37.52
CA GLY A 559 -5.85 -0.60 37.80
C GLY A 559 -5.30 0.80 37.54
N HIS A 560 -6.07 1.68 36.88
CA HIS A 560 -5.63 2.98 36.36
C HIS A 560 -4.31 2.92 35.56
N LEU A 561 -4.21 1.92 34.68
CA LEU A 561 -3.05 1.67 33.82
C LEU A 561 -3.15 2.33 32.43
N GLY A 562 -4.29 2.92 32.09
CA GLY A 562 -4.62 3.42 30.75
C GLY A 562 -4.94 2.31 29.75
N VAL A 563 -5.14 1.06 30.23
CA VAL A 563 -5.24 -0.15 29.42
C VAL A 563 -6.24 -1.14 30.03
N ILE A 564 -7.25 -1.51 29.26
CA ILE A 564 -8.28 -2.52 29.63
C ILE A 564 -8.14 -3.79 28.78
N SER A 565 -8.82 -4.89 29.15
CA SER A 565 -8.86 -6.09 28.30
C SER A 565 -9.77 -5.89 27.07
N ALA A 566 -9.69 -6.83 26.12
CA ALA A 566 -10.62 -6.84 24.99
C ALA A 566 -12.09 -7.01 25.44
N ASP A 567 -12.36 -7.90 26.40
CA ASP A 567 -13.72 -8.19 26.88
C ASP A 567 -14.33 -6.97 27.61
N ASP A 568 -13.55 -6.33 28.51
CA ASP A 568 -13.94 -5.08 29.18
C ASP A 568 -14.27 -3.96 28.17
N PHE A 569 -13.48 -3.88 27.09
CA PHE A 569 -13.70 -2.91 26.02
C PHE A 569 -15.01 -3.15 25.28
N HIS A 570 -15.42 -4.40 25.04
CA HIS A 570 -16.73 -4.70 24.44
C HIS A 570 -17.88 -4.37 25.38
N GLU A 571 -17.77 -4.65 26.68
CA GLU A 571 -18.78 -4.23 27.66
C GLU A 571 -18.87 -2.69 27.75
N ALA A 572 -17.74 -1.97 27.70
CA ALA A 572 -17.73 -0.52 27.66
C ALA A 572 -18.36 0.06 26.37
N LEU A 573 -18.12 -0.54 25.20
CA LEU A 573 -18.81 -0.16 23.96
C LEU A 573 -20.32 -0.39 24.06
N MET A 574 -20.76 -1.50 24.66
CA MET A 574 -22.18 -1.76 24.91
C MET A 574 -22.80 -0.72 25.86
N GLN A 575 -22.08 -0.27 26.90
CA GLN A 575 -22.54 0.80 27.78
C GLN A 575 -22.58 2.16 27.07
N LEU A 576 -21.59 2.50 26.24
CA LEU A 576 -21.59 3.72 25.42
C LEU A 576 -22.79 3.77 24.46
N ALA A 577 -23.08 2.67 23.77
CA ALA A 577 -24.24 2.55 22.89
C ALA A 577 -25.58 2.73 23.63
N GLN A 578 -25.70 2.21 24.86
CA GLN A 578 -26.92 2.35 25.67
C GLN A 578 -27.07 3.73 26.32
N LYS A 579 -25.97 4.37 26.72
CA LYS A 579 -25.95 5.62 27.49
C LYS A 579 -25.97 6.88 26.61
N HIS A 580 -25.44 6.79 25.40
CA HIS A 580 -25.26 7.92 24.48
C HIS A 580 -25.79 7.67 23.06
N GLU A 581 -26.48 6.55 22.83
CA GLU A 581 -27.04 6.14 21.52
C GLU A 581 -26.00 6.00 20.39
N PHE A 582 -24.71 5.94 20.75
CA PHE A 582 -23.61 5.88 19.78
C PHE A 582 -23.63 4.59 18.94
N PRO A 583 -23.26 4.67 17.64
CA PRO A 583 -23.30 3.54 16.71
C PRO A 583 -22.10 2.58 16.90
N VAL A 584 -22.02 1.93 18.07
CA VAL A 584 -20.89 1.06 18.47
C VAL A 584 -21.32 -0.27 19.12
N GLY A 585 -22.61 -0.48 19.35
CA GLY A 585 -23.15 -1.59 20.14
C GLY A 585 -23.59 -2.84 19.35
N THR A 586 -23.41 -2.88 18.03
CA THR A 586 -23.67 -4.11 17.26
C THR A 586 -22.43 -5.01 17.22
N MET A 587 -22.65 -6.32 17.05
CA MET A 587 -21.60 -7.33 16.89
C MET A 587 -20.60 -6.96 15.76
N THR A 588 -21.07 -6.33 14.69
CA THR A 588 -20.25 -5.90 13.55
C THR A 588 -19.41 -4.67 13.87
N GLU A 589 -20.00 -3.67 14.53
CA GLU A 589 -19.28 -2.46 14.97
C GLU A 589 -18.21 -2.82 16.00
N MET A 590 -18.51 -3.68 16.99
CA MET A 590 -17.55 -4.11 18.00
C MET A 590 -16.37 -4.89 17.40
N LYS A 591 -16.60 -5.78 16.42
CA LYS A 591 -15.50 -6.44 15.67
C LYS A 591 -14.61 -5.41 14.99
N GLN A 592 -15.21 -4.49 14.22
CA GLN A 592 -14.47 -3.44 13.52
C GLN A 592 -13.66 -2.56 14.48
N LEU A 593 -14.28 -2.02 15.53
CA LEU A 593 -13.61 -1.22 16.57
C LEU A 593 -12.42 -1.99 17.20
N SER A 594 -12.58 -3.30 17.44
CA SER A 594 -11.50 -4.16 17.97
C SER A 594 -10.30 -4.30 17.03
N VAL A 595 -10.47 -4.13 15.72
CA VAL A 595 -9.35 -4.13 14.77
C VAL A 595 -8.40 -2.96 15.08
N LEU A 596 -8.93 -1.77 15.35
CA LEU A 596 -8.14 -0.57 15.62
C LEU A 596 -7.78 -0.38 17.11
N ALA A 597 -8.54 -0.97 18.03
CA ALA A 597 -8.33 -0.85 19.48
C ALA A 597 -7.12 -1.64 20.01
N ASP A 598 -6.87 -2.83 19.44
CA ASP A 598 -5.71 -3.69 19.76
C ASP A 598 -4.95 -4.06 18.48
N PRO A 599 -4.24 -3.12 17.83
CA PRO A 599 -3.70 -3.29 16.47
C PRO A 599 -2.67 -4.42 16.34
N ASN A 600 -2.18 -4.99 17.45
CA ASN A 600 -1.16 -6.03 17.50
C ASN A 600 -1.69 -7.40 17.98
N GLY A 601 -2.98 -7.54 18.28
CA GLY A 601 -3.57 -8.79 18.79
C GLY A 601 -2.98 -9.21 20.14
N SER A 602 -2.87 -8.27 21.07
CA SER A 602 -2.36 -8.45 22.42
C SER A 602 -3.44 -8.86 23.45
N GLY A 603 -4.72 -8.75 23.10
CA GLY A 603 -5.85 -8.89 24.02
C GLY A 603 -6.05 -7.70 24.95
N ARG A 604 -5.40 -6.56 24.67
CA ARG A 604 -5.40 -5.34 25.49
C ARG A 604 -5.64 -4.10 24.64
N VAL A 605 -6.44 -3.17 25.16
CA VAL A 605 -6.81 -1.92 24.50
C VAL A 605 -6.26 -0.73 25.29
N ASN A 606 -5.39 0.07 24.67
CA ASN A 606 -5.00 1.37 25.21
C ASN A 606 -6.14 2.37 24.94
N TYR A 607 -7.06 2.50 25.90
CA TYR A 607 -8.25 3.34 25.73
C TYR A 607 -7.91 4.84 25.75
N ALA A 608 -6.84 5.22 26.44
CA ALA A 608 -6.34 6.59 26.48
C ALA A 608 -5.83 7.08 25.11
N PHE A 609 -5.36 6.17 24.25
CA PHE A 609 -5.15 6.40 22.82
C PHE A 609 -6.45 6.28 22.03
N PHE A 610 -7.22 5.20 22.24
CA PHE A 610 -8.39 4.87 21.41
C PHE A 610 -9.51 5.92 21.45
N GLN A 611 -9.68 6.66 22.55
CA GLN A 611 -10.63 7.79 22.65
C GLN A 611 -10.46 8.82 21.51
N HIS A 612 -9.26 8.96 20.92
CA HIS A 612 -8.98 9.89 19.83
C HIS A 612 -9.47 9.36 18.47
N LEU A 613 -9.63 8.04 18.32
CA LEU A 613 -10.20 7.42 17.12
C LEU A 613 -11.72 7.43 17.12
N MET A 614 -12.36 7.56 18.29
CA MET A 614 -13.81 7.41 18.42
C MET A 614 -14.61 8.33 17.50
N TYR A 615 -14.28 9.62 17.40
CA TYR A 615 -15.07 10.57 16.60
C TYR A 615 -15.06 10.29 15.09
N PRO A 616 -13.90 10.14 14.39
CA PRO A 616 -13.88 9.73 12.99
C PRO A 616 -14.55 8.37 12.73
N LEU A 617 -14.50 7.45 13.71
CA LEU A 617 -15.19 6.15 13.61
C LEU A 617 -16.71 6.29 13.80
N LEU A 618 -17.20 7.08 14.75
CA LEU A 618 -18.65 7.33 14.91
C LEU A 618 -19.24 8.01 13.66
N LEU A 619 -18.53 8.98 13.06
CA LEU A 619 -18.95 9.63 11.81
C LEU A 619 -19.16 8.62 10.68
N TYR A 620 -18.25 7.64 10.58
CA TYR A 620 -18.32 6.56 9.61
C TYR A 620 -19.48 5.59 9.89
N PHE A 621 -19.61 5.08 11.13
CA PHE A 621 -20.68 4.16 11.47
C PHE A 621 -22.08 4.78 11.39
N LEU A 622 -22.22 6.08 11.71
CA LEU A 622 -23.47 6.81 11.50
C LEU A 622 -23.84 6.86 10.01
N GLN A 623 -22.88 7.17 9.12
CA GLN A 623 -23.13 7.20 7.67
C GLN A 623 -23.53 5.84 7.11
N GLU A 624 -22.87 4.74 7.50
CA GLU A 624 -23.25 3.40 7.03
C GLU A 624 -24.62 2.95 7.57
N ARG A 625 -24.99 3.33 8.80
CA ARG A 625 -26.35 3.11 9.34
C ARG A 625 -27.41 3.91 8.58
N GLU A 626 -27.14 5.18 8.28
CA GLU A 626 -28.01 6.06 7.49
C GLU A 626 -28.27 5.46 6.09
N VAL A 627 -27.21 5.07 5.38
CA VAL A 627 -27.29 4.43 4.06
C VAL A 627 -28.05 3.10 4.12
N ALA A 628 -27.79 2.26 5.13
CA ALA A 628 -28.48 0.98 5.30
C ALA A 628 -29.98 1.17 5.59
N ALA A 629 -30.34 2.18 6.38
CA ALA A 629 -31.73 2.50 6.69
C ALA A 629 -32.48 3.01 5.45
N GLU A 630 -31.92 3.94 4.67
CA GLU A 630 -32.63 4.49 3.52
C GLU A 630 -32.67 3.52 2.33
N LYS A 631 -31.64 2.67 2.14
CA LYS A 631 -31.69 1.54 1.19
C LYS A 631 -32.84 0.58 1.50
N GLU A 632 -33.12 0.34 2.78
CA GLU A 632 -34.22 -0.49 3.23
C GLU A 632 -35.59 0.23 3.12
N ASN A 633 -35.64 1.55 3.30
CA ASN A 633 -36.83 2.35 3.02
C ASN A 633 -37.18 2.36 1.52
N THR A 634 -36.20 2.53 0.65
CA THR A 634 -36.38 2.53 -0.82
C THR A 634 -36.85 1.15 -1.32
N ARG A 635 -36.33 0.05 -0.77
CA ARG A 635 -36.87 -1.30 -1.02
C ARG A 635 -38.36 -1.43 -0.67
N LYS A 636 -38.77 -0.93 0.50
CA LYS A 636 -40.19 -0.93 0.92
C LYS A 636 -41.06 -0.11 -0.02
N ARG A 637 -40.63 1.11 -0.37
CA ARG A 637 -41.33 1.98 -1.33
C ARG A 637 -41.56 1.29 -2.67
N ASN A 638 -40.55 0.57 -3.19
CA ASN A 638 -40.65 -0.15 -4.45
C ASN A 638 -41.63 -1.33 -4.37
N ASN A 639 -41.53 -2.17 -3.34
CA ASN A 639 -42.48 -3.27 -3.10
C ASN A 639 -43.93 -2.75 -2.96
N ASP A 640 -44.12 -1.63 -2.26
CA ASP A 640 -45.42 -0.95 -2.12
C ASP A 640 -45.94 -0.33 -3.43
N MET A 641 -45.12 -0.24 -4.49
CA MET A 641 -45.57 0.17 -5.83
C MET A 641 -45.82 -1.02 -6.76
N GLU A 642 -45.10 -2.14 -6.63
CA GLU A 642 -45.39 -3.38 -7.37
C GLU A 642 -46.71 -4.06 -6.93
N LEU A 643 -47.23 -3.69 -5.75
CA LEU A 643 -48.50 -4.18 -5.19
C LEU A 643 -49.71 -3.28 -5.50
N LYS A 644 -49.63 -2.37 -6.49
CA LYS A 644 -50.68 -1.41 -6.86
C LYS A 644 -51.03 -1.43 -8.36
#